data_AF-A0A953Y0X1-F1
#
_entry.id   AF-A0A953Y0X1-F1
#
_cell.length_a   1.000
_cell.length_b   1.000
_cell.length_c   1.000
_cell.angle_alpha   90.00
_cell.angle_beta   90.00
_cell.angle_gamma   90.00
#
_symmetry.space_group_name_H-M   'P 1'
#
loop_
_entity.id
_entity.type
_entity.pdbx_description
1 polymer ?
#
loop_
_entity_poly.entity_id
_entity_poly.type
_entity_poly.pdbx_seq_one_letter_code
_entity_poly.pdbx_strand_id
1 'polypeptide(L)'
;MKGYAEIYADAKQALAHPEKLLSELDRVLAAAQPEVDRVADAVREAEMALVARLDPWWTGRPQPNIHAAVLRIVDNLHDPLVVGLALRLAAGYARQGRVDDDAYRLAILAGRLEGTGLPHPDASYAQEGRRHCERALFVPSHAYAYELVRHLPYPDAAEQARQALARGNAPLAVMFAELSLVAALDSWYLGPPLPNIEKALVRYREERPPELLELAIVLARSYVSGEFVDLRARDHVRAVLDGEEVKHLSPDEAIRCREFVDRDCFDYPYEVLYRRVKTQDFAELQEAVSRRTRAGSLEVAQRMCEMFLVRRLADWRFGEAEPRIERALLLGRAQLEGEQALAAEVEWALYTLAGLYLAGLHGPKAARELVRAVIAQAPDHAALVASIQAAGIPADVSVAELAEVYRETVDIEARVEAFRAQCDALGGLNDYERAAYREVLEFLEQGDGWLLSNLSRTLGDLVGSAAPQGLVRSATAAVENALRVANGGAGSLLRRDRILAELARRDPALRSLDRLREAKLELLDEVAWAITRENRIAAALEGFGCGLGGPTLLLVDLPVLILVNLNAIAAVATAYGFDPEGPEERDLALAILSGGAEALAQLATLEHERDPDALEAMLRKHLTGNTALALHAGAARAALRLLRQKLLQVIPILGGAVGAGLNFHYTATTTRTAVMAYRLRWLVRRFEGRG
;
A
#
# COMPACT_ATOMS: atom_id res chain seq x y z
N MET A 1 23.40 6.36 -23.20
CA MET A 1 22.59 5.19 -23.58
C MET A 1 22.07 5.41 -24.99
N LYS A 2 22.14 4.41 -25.86
CA LYS A 2 21.50 4.45 -27.19
C LYS A 2 19.99 4.59 -27.04
N GLY A 3 19.35 5.32 -27.95
CA GLY A 3 17.90 5.41 -28.02
C GLY A 3 17.28 4.13 -28.61
N TYR A 4 16.02 3.81 -28.28
CA TYR A 4 15.35 2.61 -28.83
C TYR A 4 15.31 2.58 -30.35
N ALA A 5 15.19 3.73 -31.02
CA ALA A 5 15.23 3.82 -32.48
C ALA A 5 16.59 3.37 -33.06
N GLU A 6 17.69 3.70 -32.38
CA GLU A 6 19.03 3.25 -32.76
C GLU A 6 19.18 1.75 -32.51
N ILE A 7 18.73 1.26 -31.35
CA ILE A 7 18.74 -0.18 -31.02
C ILE A 7 17.91 -0.97 -32.04
N TYR A 8 16.77 -0.46 -32.48
CA TYR A 8 15.94 -1.08 -33.51
C TYR A 8 16.63 -1.13 -34.87
N ALA A 9 17.28 -0.03 -35.29
CA ALA A 9 18.04 -0.02 -36.54
C ALA A 9 19.18 -1.05 -36.52
N ASP A 10 19.93 -1.10 -35.41
CA ASP A 10 21.01 -2.06 -35.19
C ASP A 10 20.48 -3.49 -35.20
N ALA A 11 19.43 -3.78 -34.44
CA ALA A 11 18.81 -5.11 -34.37
C ALA A 11 18.25 -5.55 -35.74
N LYS A 12 17.62 -4.64 -36.48
CA LYS A 12 17.10 -4.90 -37.84
C LYS A 12 18.24 -5.24 -38.81
N GLN A 13 19.39 -4.58 -38.70
CA GLN A 13 20.57 -4.91 -39.49
C GLN A 13 21.15 -6.28 -39.07
N ALA A 14 21.18 -6.57 -37.77
CA ALA A 14 21.67 -7.83 -37.22
C ALA A 14 20.84 -9.05 -37.68
N LEU A 15 19.54 -8.87 -38.00
CA LEU A 15 18.69 -9.92 -38.56
C LEU A 15 19.19 -10.49 -39.90
N ALA A 16 20.08 -9.79 -40.62
CA ALA A 16 20.73 -10.34 -41.81
C ALA A 16 21.68 -11.53 -41.49
N HIS A 17 22.12 -11.63 -40.23
CA HIS A 17 23.00 -12.68 -39.72
C HIS A 17 22.47 -13.23 -38.38
N PRO A 18 21.35 -13.99 -38.39
CA PRO A 18 20.64 -14.37 -37.17
C PRO A 18 21.47 -15.23 -36.21
N GLU A 19 22.34 -16.10 -36.72
CA GLU A 19 23.25 -16.90 -35.90
C GLU A 19 24.24 -16.03 -35.11
N LYS A 20 24.72 -14.94 -35.73
CA LYS A 20 25.63 -14.00 -35.08
C LYS A 20 24.92 -13.22 -33.99
N LEU A 21 23.70 -12.74 -34.26
CA LEU A 21 22.86 -12.06 -33.27
C LEU A 21 22.61 -12.95 -32.04
N LEU A 22 22.15 -14.19 -32.25
CA LEU A 22 21.91 -15.12 -31.13
C LEU A 22 23.20 -15.41 -30.35
N SER A 23 24.34 -15.57 -31.03
CA SER A 23 25.64 -15.77 -30.38
C SER A 23 26.10 -14.57 -29.55
N GLU A 24 25.82 -13.34 -29.99
CA GLU A 24 26.13 -12.12 -29.23
C GLU A 24 25.26 -12.00 -27.98
N LEU A 25 23.95 -12.27 -28.10
CA LEU A 25 23.04 -12.36 -26.95
C LEU A 25 23.51 -13.44 -25.96
N ASP A 26 23.93 -14.60 -26.47
CA ASP A 26 24.42 -15.71 -25.64
C ASP A 26 25.70 -15.37 -24.89
N ARG A 27 26.60 -14.56 -25.45
CA ARG A 27 27.82 -14.14 -24.72
C ARG A 27 27.48 -13.33 -23.47
N VAL A 28 26.43 -12.52 -23.53
CA VAL A 28 25.98 -11.71 -22.39
C VAL A 28 25.15 -12.55 -21.44
N LEU A 29 24.22 -13.36 -21.96
CA LEU A 29 23.30 -14.15 -21.16
C LEU A 29 23.95 -15.44 -20.60
N ALA A 30 25.01 -15.99 -21.16
CA ALA A 30 25.67 -17.17 -20.59
C ALA A 30 26.76 -16.82 -19.55
N ALA A 31 27.04 -15.53 -19.31
CA ALA A 31 28.06 -15.13 -18.35
C ALA A 31 27.69 -15.55 -16.92
N ALA A 32 28.66 -16.03 -16.14
CA ALA A 32 28.43 -16.54 -14.79
C ALA A 32 27.98 -15.44 -13.79
N GLN A 33 28.41 -14.20 -14.01
CA GLN A 33 28.01 -13.01 -13.25
C GLN A 33 27.88 -11.82 -14.23
N PRO A 34 26.77 -11.75 -14.99
CA PRO A 34 26.59 -10.67 -15.95
C PRO A 34 26.28 -9.36 -15.22
N GLU A 35 26.91 -8.26 -15.65
CA GLU A 35 26.55 -6.91 -15.19
C GLU A 35 25.08 -6.63 -15.53
N VAL A 36 24.31 -6.12 -14.57
CA VAL A 36 22.86 -5.88 -14.70
C VAL A 36 22.54 -5.03 -15.93
N ASP A 37 23.32 -3.97 -16.17
CA ASP A 37 23.16 -3.08 -17.32
C ASP A 37 23.36 -3.79 -18.66
N ARG A 38 24.30 -4.75 -18.73
CA ARG A 38 24.53 -5.53 -19.95
C ARG A 38 23.39 -6.51 -20.24
N VAL A 39 22.81 -7.11 -19.20
CA VAL A 39 21.62 -7.97 -19.36
C VAL A 39 20.45 -7.12 -19.87
N ALA A 40 20.27 -5.90 -19.33
CA ALA A 40 19.25 -4.97 -19.80
C ALA A 40 19.45 -4.57 -21.27
N ASP A 41 20.69 -4.31 -21.68
CA ASP A 41 21.04 -4.01 -23.08
C ASP A 41 20.74 -5.17 -24.02
N ALA A 42 21.18 -6.39 -23.67
CA ALA A 42 20.93 -7.59 -24.48
C ALA A 42 19.43 -7.91 -24.59
N VAL A 43 18.66 -7.70 -23.52
CA VAL A 43 17.21 -7.86 -23.56
C VAL A 43 16.56 -6.84 -24.49
N ARG A 44 16.96 -5.57 -24.44
CA ARG A 44 16.44 -4.54 -25.37
C ARG A 44 16.77 -4.85 -26.83
N GLU A 45 17.96 -5.37 -27.09
CA GLU A 45 18.36 -5.80 -28.42
C GLU A 45 17.51 -6.99 -28.91
N ALA A 46 17.29 -8.00 -28.05
CA ALA A 46 16.42 -9.12 -28.36
C ALA A 46 14.95 -8.70 -28.57
N GLU A 47 14.43 -7.77 -27.77
CA GLU A 47 13.09 -7.18 -27.91
C GLU A 47 12.96 -6.51 -29.28
N MET A 48 13.93 -5.66 -29.65
CA MET A 48 13.90 -4.95 -30.92
C MET A 48 14.13 -5.87 -32.13
N ALA A 49 14.93 -6.92 -32.00
CA ALA A 49 15.07 -7.95 -33.03
C ALA A 49 13.77 -8.70 -33.25
N LEU A 50 13.07 -9.06 -32.18
CA LEU A 50 11.76 -9.71 -32.25
C LEU A 50 10.72 -8.79 -32.93
N VAL A 51 10.69 -7.51 -32.55
CA VAL A 51 9.84 -6.50 -33.20
C VAL A 51 10.20 -6.36 -34.68
N ALA A 52 11.47 -6.21 -35.03
CA ALA A 52 11.89 -6.10 -36.42
C ALA A 52 11.53 -7.34 -37.26
N ARG A 53 11.46 -8.52 -36.64
CA ARG A 53 11.10 -9.78 -37.29
C ARG A 53 9.59 -9.97 -37.45
N LEU A 54 8.79 -9.66 -36.43
CA LEU A 54 7.36 -10.00 -36.36
C LEU A 54 6.41 -8.82 -36.55
N ASP A 55 6.81 -7.61 -36.17
CA ASP A 55 5.98 -6.41 -36.25
C ASP A 55 6.82 -5.15 -36.48
N PRO A 56 7.22 -4.85 -37.74
CA PRO A 56 8.20 -3.80 -38.01
C PRO A 56 7.76 -2.43 -37.48
N TRP A 57 8.52 -1.93 -36.50
CA TRP A 57 8.28 -0.63 -35.88
C TRP A 57 8.51 0.51 -36.89
N TRP A 58 7.52 1.40 -37.01
CA TRP A 58 7.54 2.51 -37.97
C TRP A 58 7.65 3.88 -37.29
N THR A 59 6.95 4.10 -36.17
CA THR A 59 7.11 5.24 -35.24
C THR A 59 6.43 4.90 -33.88
N GLY A 60 6.62 5.71 -32.84
CA GLY A 60 5.87 5.58 -31.57
C GLY A 60 6.67 4.96 -30.41
N ARG A 61 5.99 4.53 -29.34
CA ARG A 61 6.64 3.94 -28.15
C ARG A 61 7.06 2.50 -28.42
N PRO A 62 8.18 1.99 -27.87
CA PRO A 62 8.65 0.63 -28.16
C PRO A 62 7.76 -0.46 -27.53
N GLN A 63 7.23 -0.25 -26.32
CA GLN A 63 6.47 -1.27 -25.57
C GLN A 63 5.24 -1.83 -26.30
N PRO A 64 4.35 -1.03 -26.92
CA PRO A 64 3.24 -1.58 -27.70
C PRO A 64 3.69 -2.48 -28.86
N ASN A 65 4.83 -2.16 -29.49
CA ASN A 65 5.39 -2.96 -30.58
C ASN A 65 6.00 -4.25 -30.02
N ILE A 66 6.68 -4.20 -28.88
CA ILE A 66 7.21 -5.39 -28.18
C ILE A 66 6.05 -6.30 -27.79
N HIS A 67 5.02 -5.76 -27.15
CA HIS A 67 3.84 -6.52 -26.75
C HIS A 67 3.17 -7.17 -27.96
N ALA A 68 2.94 -6.42 -29.04
CA ALA A 68 2.38 -6.95 -30.28
C ALA A 68 3.25 -8.06 -30.90
N ALA A 69 4.57 -7.91 -30.87
CA ALA A 69 5.50 -8.94 -31.32
C ALA A 69 5.44 -10.19 -30.43
N VAL A 70 5.38 -10.04 -29.10
CA VAL A 70 5.22 -11.13 -28.13
C VAL A 70 3.93 -11.90 -28.36
N LEU A 71 2.82 -11.20 -28.63
CA LEU A 71 1.53 -11.82 -28.96
C LEU A 71 1.61 -12.69 -30.21
N ARG A 72 2.39 -12.28 -31.22
CA ARG A 72 2.55 -13.01 -32.48
C ARG A 72 3.49 -14.22 -32.40
N ILE A 73 4.23 -14.41 -31.29
CA ILE A 73 5.16 -15.55 -31.17
C ILE A 73 4.44 -16.89 -31.34
N VAL A 74 3.26 -17.04 -30.74
CA VAL A 74 2.50 -18.31 -30.76
C VAL A 74 2.12 -18.71 -32.19
N ASP A 75 1.81 -17.74 -33.04
CA ASP A 75 1.48 -17.96 -34.46
C ASP A 75 2.73 -18.19 -35.34
N ASN A 76 3.93 -17.93 -34.80
CA ASN A 76 5.20 -17.96 -35.52
C ASN A 76 6.21 -18.98 -34.92
N LEU A 77 5.72 -19.98 -34.20
CA LEU A 77 6.55 -21.05 -33.61
C LEU A 77 7.32 -21.91 -34.62
N HIS A 78 6.98 -21.81 -35.91
CA HIS A 78 7.69 -22.48 -37.00
C HIS A 78 9.00 -21.76 -37.40
N ASP A 79 9.22 -20.51 -36.96
CA ASP A 79 10.45 -19.75 -37.22
C ASP A 79 11.47 -19.98 -36.09
N PRO A 80 12.62 -20.65 -36.38
CA PRO A 80 13.63 -20.93 -35.35
C PRO A 80 14.23 -19.69 -34.70
N LEU A 81 14.32 -18.57 -35.43
CA LEU A 81 14.84 -17.32 -34.89
C LEU A 81 13.85 -16.72 -33.88
N VAL A 82 12.55 -16.78 -34.17
CA VAL A 82 11.50 -16.31 -33.26
C VAL A 82 11.51 -17.13 -31.98
N VAL A 83 11.62 -18.46 -32.08
CA VAL A 83 11.76 -19.34 -30.92
C VAL A 83 13.03 -19.02 -30.13
N GLY A 84 14.17 -18.89 -30.80
CA GLY A 84 15.45 -18.56 -30.16
C GLY A 84 15.44 -17.22 -29.43
N LEU A 85 14.82 -16.18 -30.01
CA LEU A 85 14.63 -14.87 -29.38
C LEU A 85 13.65 -14.95 -28.20
N ALA A 86 12.54 -15.66 -28.34
CA ALA A 86 11.54 -15.82 -27.29
C ALA A 86 12.13 -16.48 -26.03
N LEU A 87 12.95 -17.52 -26.20
CA LEU A 87 13.59 -18.22 -25.09
C LEU A 87 14.63 -17.34 -24.38
N ARG A 88 15.45 -16.59 -25.12
CA ARG A 88 16.41 -15.63 -24.56
C ARG A 88 15.70 -14.49 -23.83
N LEU A 89 14.58 -14.00 -24.36
CA LEU A 89 13.73 -13.02 -23.68
C LEU A 89 13.12 -13.59 -22.40
N ALA A 90 12.62 -14.84 -22.42
CA ALA A 90 12.09 -15.49 -21.21
C ALA A 90 13.14 -15.56 -20.09
N ALA A 91 14.37 -15.98 -20.41
CA ALA A 91 15.49 -16.02 -19.46
C ALA A 91 15.97 -14.62 -19.05
N GLY A 92 16.07 -13.69 -19.99
CA GLY A 92 16.44 -12.30 -19.71
C GLY A 92 15.46 -11.60 -18.77
N TYR A 93 14.17 -11.77 -19.00
CA TYR A 93 13.11 -11.24 -18.15
C TYR A 93 13.13 -11.90 -16.76
N ALA A 94 13.40 -13.20 -16.68
CA ALA A 94 13.57 -13.91 -15.41
C ALA A 94 14.69 -13.30 -14.55
N ARG A 95 15.84 -13.01 -15.16
CA ARG A 95 17.01 -12.42 -14.47
C ARG A 95 16.81 -10.98 -14.05
N GLN A 96 15.98 -10.25 -14.79
CA GLN A 96 15.54 -8.92 -14.41
C GLN A 96 14.44 -8.95 -13.35
N GLY A 97 13.92 -10.13 -12.99
CA GLY A 97 12.82 -10.27 -12.03
C GLY A 97 11.48 -9.73 -12.57
N ARG A 98 11.31 -9.65 -13.90
CA ARG A 98 10.07 -9.14 -14.52
C ARG A 98 8.90 -10.06 -14.23
N VAL A 99 7.75 -9.48 -13.89
CA VAL A 99 6.50 -10.20 -13.57
C VAL A 99 5.28 -9.66 -14.34
N ASP A 100 5.52 -8.87 -15.39
CA ASP A 100 4.49 -8.36 -16.29
C ASP A 100 3.88 -9.43 -17.21
N ASP A 101 2.83 -9.06 -17.97
CA ASP A 101 2.11 -9.96 -18.86
C ASP A 101 3.00 -10.63 -19.91
N ASP A 102 3.98 -9.91 -20.48
CA ASP A 102 4.87 -10.45 -21.49
C ASP A 102 5.86 -11.44 -20.87
N ALA A 103 6.35 -11.17 -19.65
CA ALA A 103 7.15 -12.13 -18.89
C ALA A 103 6.38 -13.40 -18.54
N TYR A 104 5.12 -13.28 -18.13
CA TYR A 104 4.29 -14.46 -17.87
C TYR A 104 4.03 -15.27 -19.16
N ARG A 105 3.72 -14.59 -20.28
CA ARG A 105 3.53 -15.22 -21.61
C ARG A 105 4.76 -16.02 -22.03
N LEU A 106 5.93 -15.39 -21.98
CA LEU A 106 7.19 -16.00 -22.38
C LEU A 106 7.59 -17.14 -21.44
N ALA A 107 7.33 -17.00 -20.14
CA ALA A 107 7.62 -18.06 -19.16
C ALA A 107 6.72 -19.30 -19.35
N ILE A 108 5.42 -19.11 -19.63
CA ILE A 108 4.51 -20.20 -20.02
C ILE A 108 4.98 -20.85 -21.32
N LEU A 109 5.32 -20.04 -22.32
CA LEU A 109 5.81 -20.53 -23.60
C LEU A 109 7.08 -21.36 -23.43
N ALA A 110 8.05 -20.86 -22.66
CA ALA A 110 9.27 -21.56 -22.33
C ALA A 110 9.00 -22.93 -21.68
N GLY A 111 8.06 -23.00 -20.72
CA GLY A 111 7.64 -24.26 -20.11
C GLY A 111 6.96 -25.23 -21.08
N ARG A 112 6.23 -24.74 -22.09
CA ARG A 112 5.64 -25.59 -23.15
C ARG A 112 6.67 -26.13 -24.13
N LEU A 113 7.72 -25.36 -24.40
CA LEU A 113 8.79 -25.74 -25.32
C LEU A 113 9.87 -26.58 -24.63
N GLU A 114 10.02 -26.51 -23.31
CA GLU A 114 10.91 -27.38 -22.55
C GLU A 114 10.51 -28.86 -22.76
N GLY A 115 11.50 -29.70 -23.11
CA GLY A 115 11.26 -31.12 -23.38
C GLY A 115 10.87 -31.45 -24.84
N THR A 116 10.72 -30.46 -25.72
CA THR A 116 10.45 -30.68 -27.16
C THR A 116 11.69 -31.02 -28.01
N GLY A 117 12.85 -31.25 -27.37
CA GLY A 117 14.11 -31.56 -28.05
C GLY A 117 14.90 -30.32 -28.51
N LEU A 118 14.70 -29.16 -27.86
CA LEU A 118 15.45 -27.93 -28.14
C LEU A 118 16.97 -28.13 -28.05
N PRO A 119 17.77 -27.56 -28.97
CA PRO A 119 19.23 -27.61 -28.89
C PRO A 119 19.76 -26.77 -27.73
N HIS A 120 21.01 -27.01 -27.33
CA HIS A 120 21.73 -26.08 -26.44
C HIS A 120 22.16 -24.84 -27.24
N PRO A 121 22.03 -23.60 -26.72
CA PRO A 121 21.63 -23.23 -25.35
C PRO A 121 20.12 -23.00 -25.13
N ASP A 122 19.28 -23.12 -26.17
CA ASP A 122 17.85 -22.83 -26.11
C ASP A 122 17.12 -23.63 -25.02
N ALA A 123 17.46 -24.91 -24.85
CA ALA A 123 16.93 -25.75 -23.77
C ALA A 123 17.22 -25.18 -22.37
N SER A 124 18.39 -24.57 -22.17
CA SER A 124 18.77 -23.96 -20.88
C SER A 124 17.93 -22.72 -20.60
N TYR A 125 17.71 -21.87 -21.60
CA TYR A 125 16.86 -20.69 -21.45
C TYR A 125 15.38 -21.04 -21.25
N ALA A 126 14.89 -22.09 -21.93
CA ALA A 126 13.55 -22.61 -21.71
C ALA A 126 13.34 -23.04 -20.25
N GLN A 127 14.30 -23.81 -19.71
CA GLN A 127 14.28 -24.23 -18.31
C GLN A 127 14.34 -23.05 -17.34
N GLU A 128 15.16 -22.04 -17.63
CA GLU A 128 15.27 -20.83 -16.81
C GLU A 128 13.95 -20.04 -16.78
N GLY A 129 13.34 -19.81 -17.95
CA GLY A 129 12.04 -19.18 -18.07
C GLY A 129 10.93 -19.93 -17.34
N ARG A 130 10.86 -21.26 -17.46
CA ARG A 130 9.90 -22.08 -16.70
C ARG A 130 10.12 -21.96 -15.19
N ARG A 131 11.37 -22.06 -14.72
CA ARG A 131 11.68 -21.93 -13.28
C ARG A 131 11.26 -20.56 -12.74
N HIS A 132 11.37 -19.51 -13.55
CA HIS A 132 10.86 -18.20 -13.18
C HIS A 132 9.34 -18.22 -13.00
N CYS A 133 8.59 -18.84 -13.93
CA CYS A 133 7.14 -19.08 -13.82
C CYS A 133 6.74 -19.77 -12.51
N GLU A 134 7.57 -20.70 -12.03
CA GLU A 134 7.30 -21.48 -10.83
C GLU A 134 7.65 -20.76 -9.53
N ARG A 135 8.65 -19.86 -9.56
CA ARG A 135 9.20 -19.23 -8.35
C ARG A 135 8.70 -17.82 -8.14
N ALA A 136 8.38 -17.09 -9.21
CA ALA A 136 7.91 -15.71 -9.11
C ALA A 136 6.39 -15.67 -8.87
N LEU A 137 5.95 -14.69 -8.09
CA LEU A 137 4.54 -14.40 -7.87
C LEU A 137 4.02 -13.55 -9.04
N PHE A 138 3.63 -14.22 -10.12
CA PHE A 138 2.98 -13.56 -11.25
C PHE A 138 1.56 -13.13 -10.90
N VAL A 139 1.23 -11.87 -11.20
CA VAL A 139 -0.13 -11.34 -11.13
C VAL A 139 -0.40 -10.64 -12.46
N PRO A 140 -0.82 -11.40 -13.51
CA PRO A 140 -1.09 -10.84 -14.83
C PRO A 140 -2.27 -9.85 -14.77
N SER A 141 -2.49 -9.10 -15.84
CA SER A 141 -3.64 -8.22 -15.95
C SER A 141 -4.91 -9.04 -15.92
N HIS A 142 -6.00 -8.46 -15.38
CA HIS A 142 -7.33 -9.08 -15.48
C HIS A 142 -7.71 -9.36 -16.94
N ALA A 143 -7.32 -8.50 -17.88
CA ALA A 143 -7.56 -8.73 -19.31
C ALA A 143 -6.82 -9.98 -19.80
N TYR A 144 -5.53 -10.12 -19.47
CA TYR A 144 -4.77 -11.29 -19.89
C TYR A 144 -5.21 -12.56 -19.16
N ALA A 145 -5.44 -12.51 -17.85
CA ALA A 145 -5.97 -13.63 -17.09
C ALA A 145 -7.34 -14.07 -17.61
N TYR A 146 -8.21 -13.14 -18.00
CA TYR A 146 -9.49 -13.46 -18.63
C TYR A 146 -9.28 -14.17 -19.96
N GLU A 147 -8.37 -13.69 -20.81
CA GLU A 147 -7.99 -14.37 -22.06
C GLU A 147 -7.48 -15.80 -21.83
N LEU A 148 -6.72 -16.03 -20.74
CA LEU A 148 -6.19 -17.34 -20.39
C LEU A 148 -7.30 -18.32 -19.99
N VAL A 149 -8.34 -17.85 -19.30
CA VAL A 149 -9.36 -18.73 -18.70
C VAL A 149 -10.69 -18.78 -19.44
N ARG A 150 -11.02 -17.78 -20.27
CA ARG A 150 -12.36 -17.66 -20.90
C ARG A 150 -12.73 -18.81 -21.84
N HIS A 151 -11.73 -19.50 -22.38
CA HIS A 151 -11.90 -20.63 -23.30
C HIS A 151 -11.59 -21.99 -22.65
N LEU A 152 -11.17 -21.99 -21.38
CA LEU A 152 -10.86 -23.23 -20.68
C LEU A 152 -12.15 -23.92 -20.21
N PRO A 153 -12.25 -25.25 -20.35
CA PRO A 153 -13.22 -26.02 -19.60
C PRO A 153 -13.08 -25.71 -18.10
N TYR A 154 -14.21 -25.60 -17.39
CA TYR A 154 -14.20 -25.22 -15.97
C TYR A 154 -13.35 -26.11 -15.05
N PRO A 155 -13.27 -27.45 -15.27
CA PRO A 155 -12.34 -28.30 -14.51
C PRO A 155 -10.88 -27.90 -14.71
N ASP A 156 -10.49 -27.52 -15.94
CA ASP A 156 -9.12 -27.09 -16.26
C ASP A 156 -8.81 -25.73 -15.65
N ALA A 157 -9.78 -24.81 -15.64
CA ALA A 157 -9.65 -23.53 -14.97
C ALA A 157 -9.51 -23.69 -13.44
N ALA A 158 -10.31 -24.58 -12.84
CA ALA A 158 -10.22 -24.91 -11.41
C ALA A 158 -8.87 -25.57 -11.08
N GLU A 159 -8.33 -26.40 -11.97
CA GLU A 159 -6.98 -26.97 -11.84
C GLU A 159 -5.89 -25.89 -11.91
N GLN A 160 -5.98 -24.94 -12.84
CA GLN A 160 -5.03 -23.81 -12.89
C GLN A 160 -5.05 -22.97 -11.63
N ALA A 161 -6.24 -22.66 -11.10
CA ALA A 161 -6.38 -21.96 -9.84
C ALA A 161 -5.82 -22.77 -8.65
N ARG A 162 -6.04 -24.10 -8.62
CA ARG A 162 -5.43 -24.99 -7.61
C ARG A 162 -3.90 -25.01 -7.68
N GLN A 163 -3.32 -25.07 -8.88
CA GLN A 163 -1.87 -25.06 -9.06
C GLN A 163 -1.27 -23.72 -8.61
N ALA A 164 -1.92 -22.61 -8.94
CA ALA A 164 -1.51 -21.29 -8.45
C ALA A 164 -1.55 -21.23 -6.92
N LEU A 165 -2.62 -21.73 -6.29
CA LEU A 165 -2.75 -21.78 -4.85
C LEU A 165 -1.70 -22.69 -4.19
N ALA A 166 -1.43 -23.87 -4.76
CA ALA A 166 -0.43 -24.81 -4.26
C ALA A 166 0.99 -24.25 -4.31
N ARG A 167 1.27 -23.32 -5.23
CA ARG A 167 2.53 -22.56 -5.32
C ARG A 167 2.59 -21.36 -4.37
N GLY A 168 1.57 -21.16 -3.52
CA GLY A 168 1.47 -20.01 -2.62
C GLY A 168 0.98 -18.72 -3.30
N ASN A 169 0.57 -18.78 -4.58
CA ASN A 169 0.04 -17.63 -5.32
C ASN A 169 -1.50 -17.58 -5.25
N ALA A 170 -2.02 -17.36 -4.04
CA ALA A 170 -3.44 -17.07 -3.81
C ALA A 170 -4.00 -15.90 -4.67
N PRO A 171 -3.26 -14.79 -4.92
CA PRO A 171 -3.69 -13.74 -5.86
C PRO A 171 -4.11 -14.26 -7.23
N LEU A 172 -3.24 -15.05 -7.85
CA LEU A 172 -3.45 -15.61 -9.18
C LEU A 172 -4.57 -16.66 -9.17
N ALA A 173 -4.65 -17.46 -8.11
CA ALA A 173 -5.72 -18.43 -7.92
C ALA A 173 -7.10 -17.77 -7.83
N VAL A 174 -7.24 -16.70 -7.04
CA VAL A 174 -8.46 -15.87 -6.99
C VAL A 174 -8.77 -15.30 -8.36
N MET A 175 -7.78 -14.71 -9.04
CA MET A 175 -8.00 -14.08 -10.34
C MET A 175 -8.48 -15.08 -11.40
N PHE A 176 -7.85 -16.25 -11.50
CA PHE A 176 -8.32 -17.30 -12.41
C PHE A 176 -9.73 -17.77 -12.06
N ALA A 177 -10.03 -18.00 -10.78
CA ALA A 177 -11.35 -18.47 -10.40
C ALA A 177 -12.45 -17.40 -10.58
N GLU A 178 -12.21 -16.15 -10.19
CA GLU A 178 -13.13 -15.02 -10.39
C GLU A 178 -13.40 -14.80 -11.89
N LEU A 179 -12.37 -14.78 -12.73
CA LEU A 179 -12.53 -14.50 -14.17
C LEU A 179 -13.14 -15.68 -14.93
N SER A 180 -12.92 -16.91 -14.48
CA SER A 180 -13.66 -18.08 -14.97
C SER A 180 -15.13 -18.04 -14.59
N LEU A 181 -15.48 -17.59 -13.38
CA LEU A 181 -16.88 -17.35 -13.01
C LEU A 181 -17.49 -16.24 -13.86
N VAL A 182 -16.75 -15.16 -14.13
CA VAL A 182 -17.20 -14.10 -15.05
C VAL A 182 -17.43 -14.66 -16.45
N ALA A 183 -16.52 -15.47 -16.99
CA ALA A 183 -16.68 -16.08 -18.31
C ALA A 183 -17.89 -17.03 -18.39
N ALA A 184 -18.25 -17.69 -17.29
CA ALA A 184 -19.36 -18.64 -17.23
C ALA A 184 -20.72 -17.97 -17.02
N LEU A 185 -20.78 -16.94 -16.18
CA LEU A 185 -22.03 -16.39 -15.63
C LEU A 185 -22.33 -14.98 -16.10
N ASP A 186 -21.40 -14.30 -16.77
CA ASP A 186 -21.60 -12.97 -17.29
C ASP A 186 -20.92 -12.82 -18.65
N SER A 187 -21.10 -11.68 -19.30
CA SER A 187 -20.32 -11.28 -20.45
C SER A 187 -19.39 -10.16 -20.03
N TRP A 188 -18.07 -10.34 -20.19
CA TRP A 188 -17.13 -9.27 -19.92
C TRP A 188 -17.41 -8.10 -20.88
N TYR A 189 -17.96 -7.01 -20.35
CA TYR A 189 -18.10 -5.75 -21.08
C TYR A 189 -16.81 -4.93 -20.94
N LEU A 190 -16.45 -4.15 -21.96
CA LEU A 190 -15.36 -3.17 -21.91
C LEU A 190 -15.51 -2.26 -20.67
N GLY A 191 -14.65 -2.44 -19.66
CA GLY A 191 -14.77 -1.73 -18.39
C GLY A 191 -13.91 -2.35 -17.28
N PRO A 192 -13.98 -1.81 -16.05
CA PRO A 192 -13.23 -2.32 -14.92
C PRO A 192 -13.65 -3.77 -14.56
N PRO A 193 -12.71 -4.63 -14.09
CA PRO A 193 -12.99 -6.03 -13.73
C PRO A 193 -14.04 -6.19 -12.64
N LEU A 194 -13.96 -5.33 -11.62
CA LEU A 194 -14.59 -5.55 -10.33
C LEU A 194 -16.12 -5.68 -10.40
N PRO A 195 -16.86 -4.80 -11.12
CA PRO A 195 -18.31 -4.94 -11.25
C PRO A 195 -18.76 -6.24 -11.93
N ASN A 196 -18.00 -6.73 -12.91
CA ASN A 196 -18.33 -7.99 -13.59
C ASN A 196 -18.11 -9.18 -12.65
N ILE A 197 -17.03 -9.14 -11.86
CA ILE A 197 -16.75 -10.16 -10.84
C ILE A 197 -17.84 -10.16 -9.77
N GLU A 198 -18.25 -9.00 -9.26
CA GLU A 198 -19.33 -8.89 -8.27
C GLU A 198 -20.64 -9.47 -8.79
N LYS A 199 -21.03 -9.14 -10.03
CA LYS A 199 -22.22 -9.71 -10.67
C LYS A 199 -22.14 -11.22 -10.81
N ALA A 200 -21.00 -11.74 -11.29
CA ALA A 200 -20.80 -13.17 -11.43
C ALA A 200 -20.87 -13.90 -10.07
N LEU A 201 -20.31 -13.33 -9.02
CA LEU A 201 -20.39 -13.89 -7.66
C LEU A 201 -21.81 -13.83 -7.10
N VAL A 202 -22.56 -12.74 -7.32
CA VAL A 202 -23.98 -12.65 -6.95
C VAL A 202 -24.77 -13.75 -7.66
N ARG A 203 -24.61 -13.84 -8.99
CA ARG A 203 -25.32 -14.81 -9.82
C ARG A 203 -24.98 -16.25 -9.44
N TYR A 204 -23.71 -16.55 -9.15
CA TYR A 204 -23.32 -17.86 -8.64
C TYR A 204 -24.06 -18.22 -7.35
N ARG A 205 -24.16 -17.28 -6.40
CA ARG A 205 -24.86 -17.51 -5.12
C ARG A 205 -26.35 -17.79 -5.30
N GLU A 206 -26.97 -17.18 -6.31
CA GLU A 206 -28.39 -17.33 -6.64
C GLU A 206 -28.67 -18.62 -7.42
N GLU A 207 -27.85 -18.94 -8.43
CA GLU A 207 -28.11 -20.03 -9.38
C GLU A 207 -27.40 -21.36 -9.02
N ARG A 208 -26.22 -21.29 -8.38
CA ARG A 208 -25.38 -22.44 -7.95
C ARG A 208 -25.27 -23.58 -9.00
N PRO A 209 -24.82 -23.28 -10.23
CA PRO A 209 -24.70 -24.30 -11.26
C PRO A 209 -23.66 -25.38 -10.88
N PRO A 210 -24.00 -26.68 -10.98
CA PRO A 210 -23.17 -27.77 -10.50
C PRO A 210 -21.82 -27.88 -11.23
N GLU A 211 -21.74 -27.46 -12.49
CA GLU A 211 -20.50 -27.45 -13.28
C GLU A 211 -19.45 -26.44 -12.78
N LEU A 212 -19.84 -25.45 -11.97
CA LEU A 212 -18.94 -24.46 -11.38
C LEU A 212 -18.57 -24.77 -9.92
N LEU A 213 -19.05 -25.90 -9.37
CA LEU A 213 -18.86 -26.28 -7.98
C LEU A 213 -17.39 -26.30 -7.58
N GLU A 214 -16.53 -26.96 -8.37
CA GLU A 214 -15.10 -27.03 -8.09
C GLU A 214 -14.43 -25.65 -8.08
N LEU A 215 -14.82 -24.80 -9.03
CA LEU A 215 -14.29 -23.45 -9.16
C LEU A 215 -14.66 -22.59 -7.95
N ALA A 216 -15.90 -22.69 -7.48
CA ALA A 216 -16.37 -21.97 -6.30
C ALA A 216 -15.66 -22.42 -5.01
N ILE A 217 -15.39 -23.72 -4.85
CA ILE A 217 -14.64 -24.27 -3.72
C ILE A 217 -13.18 -23.77 -3.77
N VAL A 218 -12.54 -23.82 -4.93
CA VAL A 218 -11.15 -23.34 -5.10
C VAL A 218 -11.08 -21.84 -4.85
N LEU A 219 -12.08 -21.07 -5.28
CA LEU A 219 -12.15 -19.64 -4.98
C LEU A 219 -12.25 -19.38 -3.47
N ALA A 220 -13.11 -20.12 -2.74
CA ALA A 220 -13.20 -20.00 -1.29
C ALA A 220 -11.87 -20.36 -0.58
N ARG A 221 -11.22 -21.46 -0.99
CA ARG A 221 -9.88 -21.83 -0.50
C ARG A 221 -8.86 -20.73 -0.77
N SER A 222 -8.93 -20.11 -1.94
CA SER A 222 -8.02 -19.04 -2.35
C SER A 222 -8.26 -17.75 -1.56
N TYR A 223 -9.51 -17.39 -1.28
CA TYR A 223 -9.84 -16.25 -0.42
C TYR A 223 -9.37 -16.45 1.02
N VAL A 224 -9.58 -17.64 1.59
CA VAL A 224 -9.18 -17.94 2.97
C VAL A 224 -7.65 -18.01 3.09
N SER A 225 -6.99 -18.75 2.21
CA SER A 225 -5.51 -18.85 2.20
C SER A 225 -4.87 -17.51 1.90
N GLY A 226 -5.55 -16.73 1.05
CA GLY A 226 -5.27 -15.37 0.62
C GLY A 226 -5.62 -14.27 1.64
N GLU A 227 -6.26 -14.63 2.76
CA GLU A 227 -6.82 -13.71 3.76
C GLU A 227 -7.45 -12.45 3.16
N PHE A 228 -8.29 -12.64 2.14
CA PHE A 228 -8.97 -11.56 1.46
C PHE A 228 -10.06 -10.95 2.36
N VAL A 229 -9.78 -9.84 3.01
CA VAL A 229 -10.68 -9.03 3.85
C VAL A 229 -11.67 -8.13 3.08
N ASP A 230 -12.09 -8.48 1.85
CA ASP A 230 -13.14 -7.73 1.15
C ASP A 230 -14.50 -8.44 1.24
N LEU A 231 -15.60 -7.69 1.14
CA LEU A 231 -16.95 -8.24 1.34
C LEU A 231 -17.30 -9.33 0.33
N ARG A 232 -16.78 -9.26 -0.90
CA ARG A 232 -17.07 -10.26 -1.93
C ARG A 232 -16.47 -11.60 -1.53
N ALA A 233 -15.24 -11.58 -1.01
CA ALA A 233 -14.58 -12.75 -0.47
C ALA A 233 -15.35 -13.36 0.70
N ARG A 234 -15.76 -12.54 1.68
CA ARG A 234 -16.57 -13.03 2.81
C ARG A 234 -17.87 -13.66 2.34
N ASP A 235 -18.63 -12.94 1.51
CA ASP A 235 -19.97 -13.35 1.13
C ASP A 235 -19.93 -14.58 0.23
N HIS A 236 -18.88 -14.75 -0.58
CA HIS A 236 -18.62 -15.99 -1.33
C HIS A 236 -18.28 -17.16 -0.40
N VAL A 237 -17.35 -16.99 0.55
CA VAL A 237 -16.99 -18.06 1.50
C VAL A 237 -18.20 -18.46 2.36
N ARG A 238 -19.02 -17.49 2.78
CA ARG A 238 -20.28 -17.75 3.47
C ARG A 238 -21.24 -18.57 2.61
N ALA A 239 -21.42 -18.21 1.35
CA ALA A 239 -22.29 -18.96 0.45
C ALA A 239 -21.85 -20.41 0.22
N VAL A 240 -20.54 -20.66 0.20
CA VAL A 240 -19.94 -22.00 0.15
C VAL A 240 -20.22 -22.78 1.45
N LEU A 241 -20.12 -22.14 2.61
CA LEU A 241 -20.44 -22.76 3.91
C LEU A 241 -21.93 -23.09 4.07
N ASP A 242 -22.80 -22.21 3.60
CA ASP A 242 -24.26 -22.36 3.68
C ASP A 242 -24.81 -23.30 2.58
N GLY A 243 -23.93 -23.77 1.70
CA GLY A 243 -24.24 -24.52 0.49
C GLY A 243 -23.99 -26.02 0.56
N GLU A 244 -24.19 -26.67 -0.59
CA GLU A 244 -23.81 -28.08 -0.80
C GLU A 244 -22.29 -28.24 -0.96
N GLU A 245 -21.60 -27.17 -1.37
CA GLU A 245 -20.14 -27.06 -1.52
C GLU A 245 -19.39 -27.42 -0.23
N VAL A 246 -20.00 -27.17 0.94
CA VAL A 246 -19.41 -27.48 2.25
C VAL A 246 -19.08 -28.97 2.41
N LYS A 247 -19.80 -29.86 1.70
CA LYS A 247 -19.56 -31.32 1.73
C LYS A 247 -18.23 -31.71 1.08
N HIS A 248 -17.66 -30.83 0.27
CA HIS A 248 -16.39 -31.01 -0.41
C HIS A 248 -15.21 -30.35 0.32
N LEU A 249 -15.47 -29.68 1.45
CA LEU A 249 -14.44 -29.16 2.34
C LEU A 249 -14.08 -30.22 3.39
N SER A 250 -12.80 -30.32 3.73
CA SER A 250 -12.40 -31.06 4.93
C SER A 250 -12.93 -30.38 6.20
N PRO A 251 -13.05 -31.09 7.33
CA PRO A 251 -13.46 -30.48 8.60
C PRO A 251 -12.62 -29.24 8.98
N ASP A 252 -11.30 -29.33 8.80
CA ASP A 252 -10.37 -28.22 9.09
C ASP A 252 -10.55 -27.05 8.11
N GLU A 253 -10.82 -27.32 6.84
CA GLU A 253 -11.13 -26.28 5.85
C GLU A 253 -12.42 -25.56 6.21
N ALA A 254 -13.46 -26.29 6.60
CA ALA A 254 -14.74 -25.72 6.99
C ALA A 254 -14.60 -24.84 8.26
N ILE A 255 -13.75 -25.26 9.23
CA ILE A 255 -13.42 -24.43 10.40
C ILE A 255 -12.72 -23.14 9.96
N ARG A 256 -11.67 -23.22 9.14
CA ARG A 256 -10.96 -22.03 8.65
C ARG A 256 -11.86 -21.08 7.86
N CYS A 257 -12.77 -21.63 7.05
CA CYS A 257 -13.77 -20.82 6.33
C CYS A 257 -14.73 -20.11 7.29
N ARG A 258 -15.20 -20.78 8.35
CA ARG A 258 -16.06 -20.15 9.37
C ARG A 258 -15.30 -19.06 10.11
N GLU A 259 -14.11 -19.38 10.60
CA GLU A 259 -13.21 -18.41 11.25
C GLU A 259 -12.98 -17.21 10.35
N PHE A 260 -12.73 -17.43 9.04
CA PHE A 260 -12.56 -16.38 8.05
C PHE A 260 -13.81 -15.50 7.92
N VAL A 261 -15.00 -16.08 7.76
CA VAL A 261 -16.27 -15.35 7.63
C VAL A 261 -16.62 -14.56 8.88
N ASP A 262 -16.25 -15.10 10.04
CA ASP A 262 -16.48 -14.50 11.34
C ASP A 262 -15.39 -13.48 11.72
N ARG A 263 -14.33 -13.33 10.92
CA ARG A 263 -13.36 -12.24 11.10
C ARG A 263 -14.08 -10.92 10.99
N ASP A 264 -13.71 -10.00 11.86
CA ASP A 264 -14.31 -8.67 11.92
C ASP A 264 -13.44 -7.61 11.20
N CYS A 265 -12.45 -8.07 10.42
CA CYS A 265 -11.48 -7.26 9.70
C CYS A 265 -11.86 -6.92 8.25
N PHE A 266 -13.09 -7.22 7.81
CA PHE A 266 -13.51 -6.95 6.44
C PHE A 266 -13.66 -5.45 6.19
N ASP A 267 -12.99 -4.94 5.16
CA ASP A 267 -13.14 -3.56 4.74
C ASP A 267 -14.54 -3.38 4.14
N TYR A 268 -15.35 -2.54 4.76
CA TYR A 268 -16.67 -2.20 4.27
C TYR A 268 -16.57 -0.89 3.51
N PRO A 269 -16.78 -0.88 2.18
CA PRO A 269 -16.89 0.35 1.42
C PRO A 269 -18.01 1.23 2.00
N TYR A 270 -17.78 2.54 2.04
CA TYR A 270 -18.75 3.49 2.59
C TYR A 270 -20.12 3.38 1.89
N GLU A 271 -20.16 3.07 0.60
CA GLU A 271 -21.40 2.87 -0.17
C GLU A 271 -22.23 1.69 0.34
N VAL A 272 -21.56 0.63 0.81
CA VAL A 272 -22.22 -0.54 1.37
C VAL A 272 -22.73 -0.23 2.77
N LEU A 273 -21.93 0.42 3.60
CA LEU A 273 -22.36 0.87 4.93
C LEU A 273 -23.52 1.85 4.84
N TYR A 274 -23.45 2.83 3.94
CA TYR A 274 -24.52 3.80 3.75
C TYR A 274 -25.82 3.16 3.27
N ARG A 275 -25.76 2.22 2.32
CA ARG A 275 -26.95 1.44 1.91
C ARG A 275 -27.52 0.63 3.06
N ARG A 276 -26.65 -0.02 3.84
CA ARG A 276 -27.07 -0.83 4.99
C ARG A 276 -27.72 0.03 6.07
N VAL A 277 -27.10 1.14 6.44
CA VAL A 277 -27.65 2.12 7.38
C VAL A 277 -28.95 2.73 6.84
N LYS A 278 -29.12 2.84 5.51
CA LYS A 278 -30.37 3.30 4.89
C LYS A 278 -31.54 2.33 5.13
N THR A 279 -31.27 1.02 5.09
CA THR A 279 -32.29 -0.04 5.19
C THR A 279 -32.54 -0.53 6.61
N GLN A 280 -31.56 -0.39 7.52
CA GLN A 280 -31.69 -0.81 8.91
C GLN A 280 -32.52 0.17 9.73
N ASP A 281 -33.26 -0.35 10.71
CA ASP A 281 -33.86 0.49 11.74
C ASP A 281 -32.80 0.92 12.78
N PHE A 282 -33.18 1.84 13.67
CA PHE A 282 -32.23 2.38 14.64
C PHE A 282 -31.77 1.35 15.67
N ALA A 283 -32.63 0.43 16.10
CA ALA A 283 -32.28 -0.61 17.08
C ALA A 283 -31.30 -1.63 16.48
N GLU A 284 -31.50 -2.02 15.22
CA GLU A 284 -30.59 -2.87 14.46
C GLU A 284 -29.20 -2.21 14.30
N LEU A 285 -29.15 -0.89 14.08
CA LEU A 285 -27.91 -0.14 14.03
C LEU A 285 -27.19 -0.18 15.39
N GLN A 286 -27.91 0.11 16.49
CA GLN A 286 -27.33 0.13 17.84
C GLN A 286 -26.73 -1.24 18.21
N GLU A 287 -27.45 -2.32 17.94
CA GLU A 287 -26.98 -3.68 18.18
C GLU A 287 -25.79 -4.04 17.27
N ALA A 288 -25.82 -3.64 15.99
CA ALA A 288 -24.72 -3.89 15.07
C ALA A 288 -23.43 -3.15 15.48
N VAL A 289 -23.53 -1.88 15.85
CA VAL A 289 -22.40 -1.08 16.37
C VAL A 289 -21.87 -1.73 17.66
N SER A 290 -22.74 -1.99 18.64
CA SER A 290 -22.34 -2.58 19.93
C SER A 290 -21.68 -3.95 19.80
N ARG A 291 -22.15 -4.77 18.86
CA ARG A 291 -21.57 -6.09 18.58
C ARG A 291 -20.16 -5.96 17.98
N ARG A 292 -19.97 -5.04 17.04
CA ARG A 292 -18.66 -4.78 16.39
C ARG A 292 -17.66 -4.18 17.36
N THR A 293 -18.11 -3.25 18.20
CA THR A 293 -17.25 -2.66 19.25
C THR A 293 -16.75 -3.73 20.22
N ARG A 294 -17.65 -4.59 20.74
CA ARG A 294 -17.27 -5.71 21.65
C ARG A 294 -16.38 -6.76 20.99
N ALA A 295 -16.49 -6.93 19.68
CA ALA A 295 -15.64 -7.81 18.89
C ALA A 295 -14.28 -7.19 18.54
N GLY A 296 -14.02 -5.93 18.93
CA GLY A 296 -12.75 -5.22 18.70
C GLY A 296 -12.65 -4.49 17.36
N SER A 297 -13.75 -4.39 16.58
CA SER A 297 -13.75 -3.71 15.27
C SER A 297 -14.27 -2.30 15.36
N LEU A 298 -13.48 -1.49 16.06
CA LEU A 298 -13.78 -0.10 16.34
C LEU A 298 -13.96 0.71 15.05
N GLU A 299 -13.16 0.45 14.02
CA GLU A 299 -13.23 1.19 12.75
C GLU A 299 -14.55 0.94 11.99
N VAL A 300 -15.02 -0.31 11.92
CA VAL A 300 -16.31 -0.63 11.29
C VAL A 300 -17.45 -0.03 12.09
N ALA A 301 -17.39 -0.10 13.43
CA ALA A 301 -18.36 0.52 14.31
C ALA A 301 -18.41 2.06 14.13
N GLN A 302 -17.24 2.71 14.02
CA GLN A 302 -17.11 4.14 13.75
C GLN A 302 -17.73 4.49 12.40
N ARG A 303 -17.34 3.82 11.32
CA ARG A 303 -17.85 4.10 9.97
C ARG A 303 -19.36 3.91 9.88
N MET A 304 -19.94 2.97 10.63
CA MET A 304 -21.39 2.82 10.73
C MET A 304 -22.05 4.03 11.37
N CYS A 305 -21.51 4.55 12.48
CA CYS A 305 -21.96 5.79 13.11
C CYS A 305 -21.75 7.02 12.20
N GLU A 306 -20.60 7.13 11.54
CA GLU A 306 -20.30 8.20 10.57
C GLU A 306 -21.31 8.20 9.43
N MET A 307 -21.57 7.04 8.79
CA MET A 307 -22.55 6.93 7.71
C MET A 307 -23.98 7.20 8.17
N PHE A 308 -24.31 6.87 9.41
CA PHE A 308 -25.59 7.26 10.01
C PHE A 308 -25.72 8.78 10.15
N LEU A 309 -24.68 9.45 10.66
CA LEU A 309 -24.65 10.91 10.76
C LEU A 309 -24.67 11.56 9.37
N VAL A 310 -23.94 11.03 8.39
CA VAL A 310 -23.99 11.50 7.00
C VAL A 310 -25.41 11.42 6.45
N ARG A 311 -26.11 10.30 6.65
CA ARG A 311 -27.51 10.12 6.24
C ARG A 311 -28.44 11.15 6.90
N ARG A 312 -28.21 11.49 8.17
CA ARG A 312 -29.10 12.38 8.93
C ARG A 312 -28.80 13.87 8.70
N LEU A 313 -27.54 14.23 8.47
CA LEU A 313 -27.08 15.62 8.55
C LEU A 313 -26.49 16.17 7.26
N ALA A 314 -25.87 15.33 6.40
CA ALA A 314 -25.04 15.80 5.29
C ALA A 314 -25.48 15.30 3.90
N ASP A 315 -26.37 14.31 3.84
CA ASP A 315 -26.95 13.65 2.65
C ASP A 315 -25.90 13.26 1.58
N TRP A 316 -25.74 11.96 1.33
CA TRP A 316 -24.79 11.45 0.35
C TRP A 316 -25.48 10.73 -0.82
N ARG A 317 -25.02 11.04 -2.04
CA ARG A 317 -25.57 10.50 -3.30
C ARG A 317 -24.50 9.93 -4.24
N PHE A 318 -23.35 10.60 -4.35
CA PHE A 318 -22.21 10.23 -5.18
C PHE A 318 -20.94 10.95 -4.69
N GLY A 319 -19.76 10.47 -5.12
CA GLY A 319 -18.46 11.02 -4.76
C GLY A 319 -17.91 10.47 -3.45
N GLU A 320 -16.75 10.96 -3.03
CA GLU A 320 -16.07 10.52 -1.79
C GLU A 320 -16.92 10.71 -0.53
N ALA A 321 -16.72 9.81 0.42
CA ALA A 321 -17.45 9.82 1.69
C ALA A 321 -16.82 10.81 2.67
N GLU A 322 -15.50 10.97 2.65
CA GLU A 322 -14.71 11.73 3.63
C GLU A 322 -15.17 13.19 3.78
N PRO A 323 -15.39 13.97 2.71
CA PRO A 323 -15.88 15.35 2.84
C PRO A 323 -17.29 15.41 3.43
N ARG A 324 -18.10 14.36 3.23
CA ARG A 324 -19.46 14.27 3.78
C ARG A 324 -19.44 13.87 5.24
N ILE A 325 -18.54 12.97 5.62
CA ILE A 325 -18.28 12.61 7.03
C ILE A 325 -17.84 13.87 7.77
N GLU A 326 -16.83 14.58 7.28
CA GLU A 326 -16.34 15.81 7.90
C GLU A 326 -17.47 16.84 8.09
N ARG A 327 -18.27 17.07 7.04
CA ARG A 327 -19.44 17.95 7.13
C ARG A 327 -20.47 17.46 8.15
N ALA A 328 -20.74 16.16 8.21
CA ALA A 328 -21.69 15.60 9.18
C ALA A 328 -21.21 15.77 10.62
N LEU A 329 -19.91 15.59 10.88
CA LEU A 329 -19.29 15.81 12.20
C LEU A 329 -19.38 17.29 12.61
N LEU A 330 -19.06 18.22 11.70
CA LEU A 330 -19.14 19.66 11.98
C LEU A 330 -20.59 20.11 12.23
N LEU A 331 -21.55 19.63 11.46
CA LEU A 331 -22.98 19.91 11.66
C LEU A 331 -23.49 19.27 12.97
N GLY A 332 -23.07 18.06 13.27
CA GLY A 332 -23.41 17.36 14.51
C GLY A 332 -22.89 18.09 15.74
N ARG A 333 -21.63 18.56 15.71
CA ARG A 333 -21.07 19.42 16.76
C ARG A 333 -21.88 20.70 16.91
N ALA A 334 -22.17 21.40 15.82
CA ALA A 334 -22.93 22.65 15.87
C ALA A 334 -24.35 22.46 16.43
N GLN A 335 -24.98 21.30 16.19
CA GLN A 335 -26.26 20.95 16.81
C GLN A 335 -26.10 20.63 18.30
N LEU A 336 -25.03 19.92 18.69
CA LEU A 336 -24.71 19.60 20.08
C LEU A 336 -24.49 20.85 20.94
N GLU A 337 -23.82 21.86 20.38
CA GLU A 337 -23.54 23.15 21.03
C GLU A 337 -24.73 24.13 20.96
N GLY A 338 -25.77 23.80 20.19
CA GLY A 338 -26.94 24.63 20.00
C GLY A 338 -27.96 24.54 21.12
N GLU A 339 -28.89 25.51 21.17
CA GLU A 339 -29.99 25.53 22.16
C GLU A 339 -31.13 24.55 21.83
N GLN A 340 -31.16 23.99 20.62
CA GLN A 340 -32.22 23.07 20.17
C GLN A 340 -31.94 21.64 20.62
N ALA A 341 -32.98 20.95 21.12
CA ALA A 341 -32.88 19.54 21.47
C ALA A 341 -32.54 18.68 20.24
N LEU A 342 -31.51 17.85 20.35
CA LEU A 342 -31.14 16.90 19.29
C LEU A 342 -32.17 15.78 19.20
N ALA A 343 -32.33 15.24 17.99
CA ALA A 343 -33.00 13.96 17.82
C ALA A 343 -32.20 12.87 18.57
N ALA A 344 -32.88 12.04 19.35
CA ALA A 344 -32.26 11.03 20.22
C ALA A 344 -31.30 10.11 19.46
N GLU A 345 -31.59 9.80 18.20
CA GLU A 345 -30.73 8.95 17.38
C GLU A 345 -29.43 9.66 16.94
N VAL A 346 -29.52 10.96 16.66
CA VAL A 346 -28.35 11.79 16.31
C VAL A 346 -27.49 11.98 17.56
N GLU A 347 -28.11 12.28 18.68
CA GLU A 347 -27.43 12.40 19.98
C GLU A 347 -26.68 11.10 20.31
N TRP A 348 -27.36 9.96 20.30
CA TRP A 348 -26.72 8.66 20.54
C TRP A 348 -25.53 8.41 19.60
N ALA A 349 -25.67 8.74 18.31
CA ALA A 349 -24.61 8.52 17.33
C ALA A 349 -23.40 9.43 17.58
N LEU A 350 -23.59 10.69 17.95
CA LEU A 350 -22.49 11.62 18.27
C LEU A 350 -21.71 11.17 19.51
N TYR A 351 -22.40 10.82 20.59
CA TYR A 351 -21.75 10.35 21.82
C TYR A 351 -21.07 8.99 21.65
N THR A 352 -21.71 8.04 20.95
CA THR A 352 -21.10 6.75 20.62
C THR A 352 -19.85 6.92 19.77
N LEU A 353 -19.92 7.77 18.73
CA LEU A 353 -18.80 8.01 17.85
C LEU A 353 -17.62 8.69 18.55
N ALA A 354 -17.90 9.67 19.43
CA ALA A 354 -16.88 10.29 20.27
C ALA A 354 -16.18 9.27 21.18
N GLY A 355 -16.94 8.35 21.80
CA GLY A 355 -16.36 7.28 22.62
C GLY A 355 -15.52 6.29 21.82
N LEU A 356 -15.93 5.98 20.58
CA LEU A 356 -15.13 5.17 19.68
C LEU A 356 -13.83 5.87 19.23
N TYR A 357 -13.86 7.19 18.96
CA TYR A 357 -12.63 7.94 18.66
C TYR A 357 -11.69 8.01 19.87
N LEU A 358 -12.23 8.23 21.06
CA LEU A 358 -11.47 8.18 22.31
C LEU A 358 -10.80 6.82 22.52
N ALA A 359 -11.56 5.73 22.34
CA ALA A 359 -11.03 4.38 22.48
C ALA A 359 -10.02 4.00 21.38
N GLY A 360 -10.20 4.53 20.17
CA GLY A 360 -9.31 4.31 19.03
C GLY A 360 -8.05 5.17 19.04
N LEU A 361 -7.99 6.26 19.82
CA LEU A 361 -6.89 7.23 19.83
C LEU A 361 -6.52 7.75 18.43
N HIS A 362 -7.53 8.01 17.59
CA HIS A 362 -7.35 8.58 16.25
C HIS A 362 -8.56 9.43 15.85
N GLY A 363 -8.42 10.20 14.77
CA GLY A 363 -9.54 10.91 14.14
C GLY A 363 -9.11 12.19 13.41
N PRO A 364 -9.80 12.57 12.31
CA PRO A 364 -9.54 13.82 11.61
C PRO A 364 -9.85 15.04 12.50
N LYS A 365 -9.48 16.25 12.06
CA LYS A 365 -9.74 17.51 12.81
C LYS A 365 -11.19 17.63 13.30
N ALA A 366 -12.17 17.39 12.44
CA ALA A 366 -13.58 17.45 12.81
C ALA A 366 -13.98 16.41 13.90
N ALA A 367 -13.35 15.24 13.93
CA ALA A 367 -13.57 14.25 14.97
C ALA A 367 -13.01 14.71 16.33
N ARG A 368 -11.81 15.32 16.34
CA ARG A 368 -11.22 15.90 17.55
C ARG A 368 -12.09 17.03 18.11
N GLU A 369 -12.61 17.88 17.23
CA GLU A 369 -13.54 18.94 17.61
C GLU A 369 -14.86 18.40 18.17
N LEU A 370 -15.39 17.32 17.59
CA LEU A 370 -16.57 16.62 18.12
C LEU A 370 -16.28 16.04 19.52
N VAL A 371 -15.16 15.34 19.69
CA VAL A 371 -14.76 14.74 20.98
C VAL A 371 -14.66 15.83 22.06
N ARG A 372 -14.00 16.96 21.75
CA ARG A 372 -13.91 18.11 22.68
C ARG A 372 -15.30 18.63 23.09
N ALA A 373 -16.20 18.82 22.13
CA ALA A 373 -17.56 19.29 22.41
C ALA A 373 -18.37 18.28 23.24
N VAL A 374 -18.30 16.98 22.92
CA VAL A 374 -18.98 15.92 23.67
C VAL A 374 -18.52 15.85 25.12
N ILE A 375 -17.20 15.92 25.37
CA ILE A 375 -16.64 15.90 26.73
C ILE A 375 -17.06 17.14 27.51
N ALA A 376 -17.08 18.32 26.86
CA ALA A 376 -17.50 19.56 27.50
C ALA A 376 -18.98 19.56 27.88
N GLN A 377 -19.84 18.92 27.07
CA GLN A 377 -21.28 18.93 27.25
C GLN A 377 -21.77 17.90 28.27
N ALA A 378 -21.38 16.62 28.11
CA ALA A 378 -21.81 15.54 28.99
C ALA A 378 -20.78 14.39 29.01
N PRO A 379 -19.72 14.50 29.84
CA PRO A 379 -18.68 13.47 29.91
C PRO A 379 -19.18 12.14 30.47
N ASP A 380 -20.28 12.14 31.22
CA ASP A 380 -20.91 10.93 31.80
C ASP A 380 -22.07 10.38 30.95
N HIS A 381 -22.22 10.84 29.71
CA HIS A 381 -23.33 10.41 28.85
C HIS A 381 -23.32 8.89 28.62
N ALA A 382 -24.48 8.23 28.78
CA ALA A 382 -24.56 6.77 28.78
C ALA A 382 -24.01 6.12 27.49
N ALA A 383 -24.28 6.71 26.32
CA ALA A 383 -23.78 6.18 25.04
C ALA A 383 -22.25 6.33 24.87
N LEU A 384 -21.68 7.39 25.45
CA LEU A 384 -20.23 7.65 25.46
C LEU A 384 -19.53 6.59 26.32
N VAL A 385 -19.99 6.45 27.57
CA VAL A 385 -19.44 5.47 28.52
C VAL A 385 -19.62 4.03 28.01
N ALA A 386 -20.80 3.69 27.47
CA ALA A 386 -21.07 2.35 26.96
C ALA A 386 -20.18 1.99 25.77
N SER A 387 -19.89 2.93 24.87
CA SER A 387 -19.02 2.68 23.72
C SER A 387 -17.56 2.51 24.11
N ILE A 388 -17.06 3.29 25.07
CA ILE A 388 -15.72 3.15 25.67
C ILE A 388 -15.57 1.78 26.35
N GLN A 389 -16.53 1.39 27.18
CA GLN A 389 -16.52 0.08 27.86
C GLN A 389 -16.64 -1.07 26.88
N ALA A 390 -17.49 -0.95 25.86
CA ALA A 390 -17.62 -1.95 24.80
C ALA A 390 -16.33 -2.10 24.00
N ALA A 391 -15.49 -1.05 23.91
CA ALA A 391 -14.18 -1.11 23.26
C ALA A 391 -13.11 -1.82 24.12
N GLY A 392 -13.47 -2.30 25.31
CA GLY A 392 -12.59 -3.04 26.22
C GLY A 392 -11.84 -2.15 27.21
N ILE A 393 -12.19 -0.86 27.31
CA ILE A 393 -11.61 0.04 28.31
C ILE A 393 -12.29 -0.23 29.67
N PRO A 394 -11.52 -0.56 30.72
CA PRO A 394 -12.05 -0.84 32.05
C PRO A 394 -12.85 0.32 32.66
N ALA A 395 -13.87 0.01 33.46
CA ALA A 395 -14.77 1.00 34.05
C ALA A 395 -14.13 1.90 35.12
N ASP A 396 -12.94 1.54 35.61
CA ASP A 396 -12.12 2.33 36.52
C ASP A 396 -11.30 3.43 35.81
N VAL A 397 -11.22 3.39 34.48
CA VAL A 397 -10.64 4.49 33.68
C VAL A 397 -11.73 5.54 33.43
N SER A 398 -11.54 6.75 33.94
CA SER A 398 -12.48 7.84 33.75
C SER A 398 -12.43 8.41 32.33
N VAL A 399 -13.54 8.97 31.86
CA VAL A 399 -13.61 9.66 30.56
C VAL A 399 -12.65 10.85 30.52
N ALA A 400 -12.44 11.53 31.65
CA ALA A 400 -11.50 12.64 31.76
C ALA A 400 -10.05 12.20 31.57
N GLU A 401 -9.64 11.06 32.15
CA GLU A 401 -8.31 10.49 31.95
C GLU A 401 -8.11 10.06 30.48
N LEU A 402 -9.10 9.41 29.88
CA LEU A 402 -9.03 9.00 28.48
C LEU A 402 -9.00 10.21 27.53
N ALA A 403 -9.73 11.28 27.86
CA ALA A 403 -9.71 12.53 27.12
C ALA A 403 -8.34 13.22 27.17
N GLU A 404 -7.63 13.14 28.31
CA GLU A 404 -6.27 13.65 28.45
C GLU A 404 -5.32 12.88 27.53
N VAL A 405 -5.35 11.54 27.61
CA VAL A 405 -4.54 10.68 26.74
C VAL A 405 -4.86 10.93 25.27
N TYR A 406 -6.13 11.09 24.91
CA TYR A 406 -6.53 11.42 23.55
C TYR A 406 -6.00 12.80 23.11
N ARG A 407 -6.02 13.81 23.98
CA ARG A 407 -5.48 15.14 23.68
C ARG A 407 -3.97 15.07 23.46
N GLU A 408 -3.25 14.40 24.34
CA GLU A 408 -1.79 14.22 24.23
C GLU A 408 -1.38 13.39 23.01
N THR A 409 -2.22 12.43 22.61
CA THR A 409 -1.92 11.53 21.50
C THR A 409 -2.33 12.08 20.14
N VAL A 410 -3.47 12.79 20.07
CA VAL A 410 -4.19 13.11 18.81
C VAL A 410 -4.33 14.62 18.56
N ASP A 411 -4.26 15.48 19.59
CA ASP A 411 -4.44 16.94 19.46
C ASP A 411 -3.13 17.65 19.10
N ILE A 412 -2.84 17.69 17.80
CA ILE A 412 -1.67 18.37 17.22
C ILE A 412 -1.62 19.85 17.66
N GLU A 413 -2.76 20.55 17.74
CA GLU A 413 -2.79 21.99 18.08
C GLU A 413 -2.32 22.24 19.51
N ALA A 414 -2.78 21.42 20.48
CA ALA A 414 -2.37 21.54 21.88
C ALA A 414 -0.85 21.31 22.07
N ARG A 415 -0.27 20.40 21.26
CA ARG A 415 1.17 20.08 21.30
C ARG A 415 2.03 21.14 20.63
N VAL A 416 1.55 21.68 19.51
CA VAL A 416 2.15 22.83 18.83
C VAL A 416 2.21 24.03 19.78
N GLU A 417 1.14 24.28 20.53
CA GLU A 417 1.07 25.39 21.49
C GLU A 417 1.96 25.17 22.72
N ALA A 418 1.98 23.96 23.30
CA ALA A 418 2.87 23.61 24.41
C ALA A 418 4.35 23.76 24.03
N PHE A 419 4.76 23.27 22.85
CA PHE A 419 6.13 23.41 22.39
C PHE A 419 6.48 24.86 22.04
N ARG A 420 5.54 25.61 21.44
CA ARG A 420 5.72 27.05 21.17
C ARG A 420 5.97 27.83 22.46
N ALA A 421 5.18 27.57 23.50
CA ALA A 421 5.36 28.20 24.81
C ALA A 421 6.73 27.88 25.43
N GLN A 422 7.21 26.64 25.31
CA GLN A 422 8.55 26.26 25.76
C GLN A 422 9.67 26.97 24.96
N CYS A 423 9.53 27.09 23.64
CA CYS A 423 10.50 27.78 22.79
C CYS A 423 10.60 29.28 23.08
N ASP A 424 9.46 29.95 23.23
CA ASP A 424 9.38 31.37 23.54
C ASP A 424 9.97 31.65 24.94
N ALA A 425 9.81 30.70 25.88
CA ALA A 425 10.38 30.81 27.22
C ALA A 425 11.91 30.58 27.30
N LEU A 426 12.48 29.74 26.42
CA LEU A 426 13.88 29.29 26.53
C LEU A 426 14.92 30.12 25.78
N GLY A 427 14.53 31.11 24.98
CA GLY A 427 15.42 32.14 24.41
C GLY A 427 16.77 31.62 23.89
N GLY A 428 16.78 30.88 22.77
CA GLY A 428 18.02 30.25 22.30
C GLY A 428 18.15 29.93 20.81
N LEU A 429 17.07 30.04 20.02
CA LEU A 429 17.14 29.82 18.57
C LEU A 429 17.56 31.08 17.82
N ASN A 430 18.39 30.90 16.80
CA ASN A 430 18.68 31.95 15.83
C ASN A 430 17.47 32.23 14.91
N ASP A 431 17.53 33.28 14.09
CA ASP A 431 16.41 33.67 13.23
C ASP A 431 16.00 32.59 12.21
N TYR A 432 16.97 31.84 11.69
CA TYR A 432 16.73 30.75 10.75
C TYR A 432 16.07 29.56 11.46
N GLU A 433 16.58 29.14 12.61
CA GLU A 433 16.02 28.06 13.41
C GLU A 433 14.57 28.37 13.82
N ARG A 434 14.26 29.64 14.17
CA ARG A 434 12.88 30.08 14.43
C ARG A 434 11.98 30.04 13.20
N ALA A 435 12.51 30.35 12.02
CA ALA A 435 11.76 30.25 10.77
C ALA A 435 11.52 28.79 10.37
N ALA A 436 12.56 27.95 10.45
CA ALA A 436 12.52 26.53 10.19
C ALA A 436 11.54 25.81 11.12
N TYR A 437 11.51 26.20 12.39
CA TYR A 437 10.55 25.68 13.36
C TYR A 437 9.10 26.07 13.03
N ARG A 438 8.84 27.35 12.69
CA ARG A 438 7.50 27.79 12.23
C ARG A 438 7.04 27.02 10.99
N GLU A 439 7.92 26.79 10.03
CA GLU A 439 7.59 26.00 8.83
C GLU A 439 7.22 24.55 9.19
N VAL A 440 7.89 23.94 10.16
CA VAL A 440 7.53 22.61 10.69
C VAL A 440 6.14 22.63 11.33
N LEU A 441 5.81 23.68 12.10
CA LEU A 441 4.49 23.80 12.72
C LEU A 441 3.37 24.00 11.71
N GLU A 442 3.56 24.89 10.74
CA GLU A 442 2.61 25.08 9.65
C GLU A 442 2.40 23.78 8.87
N PHE A 443 3.45 22.99 8.68
CA PHE A 443 3.37 21.67 8.06
C PHE A 443 2.57 20.66 8.90
N LEU A 444 2.73 20.66 10.23
CA LEU A 444 1.96 19.80 11.14
C LEU A 444 0.49 20.23 11.25
N GLU A 445 0.20 21.54 11.24
CA GLU A 445 -1.15 22.11 11.30
C GLU A 445 -1.95 21.86 10.01
N GLN A 446 -1.29 21.93 8.85
CA GLN A 446 -1.91 21.68 7.55
C GLN A 446 -2.32 20.21 7.35
N GLY A 447 -1.81 19.30 8.21
CA GLY A 447 -2.12 17.88 8.32
C GLY A 447 -2.67 17.27 7.04
N ASP A 448 -1.80 16.75 6.17
CA ASP A 448 -1.97 16.34 4.76
C ASP A 448 -3.39 15.88 4.28
N GLY A 449 -4.38 16.74 4.42
CA GLY A 449 -5.68 16.63 3.76
C GLY A 449 -5.55 16.99 2.28
N TRP A 450 -4.51 17.74 1.89
CA TRP A 450 -4.14 18.01 0.50
C TRP A 450 -3.82 16.73 -0.27
N LEU A 451 -3.06 15.80 0.33
CA LEU A 451 -2.57 14.62 -0.39
C LEU A 451 -3.74 13.71 -0.73
N LEU A 452 -4.60 13.42 0.25
CA LEU A 452 -5.85 12.68 0.05
C LEU A 452 -6.83 13.44 -0.84
N SER A 453 -7.11 14.73 -0.57
CA SER A 453 -8.12 15.49 -1.34
C SER A 453 -7.74 15.79 -2.79
N ASN A 454 -6.45 15.85 -3.15
CA ASN A 454 -6.02 15.96 -4.55
C ASN A 454 -5.76 14.61 -5.19
N LEU A 455 -5.34 13.57 -4.45
CA LEU A 455 -5.41 12.20 -4.98
C LEU A 455 -6.86 11.93 -5.40
N SER A 456 -7.79 12.21 -4.50
CA SER A 456 -9.20 11.91 -4.64
C SER A 456 -9.88 12.79 -5.71
N ARG A 457 -9.52 14.08 -5.84
CA ARG A 457 -9.94 14.91 -6.99
C ARG A 457 -9.38 14.45 -8.34
N THR A 458 -8.15 13.92 -8.38
CA THR A 458 -7.50 13.43 -9.61
C THR A 458 -7.92 11.98 -9.94
N LEU A 459 -8.33 11.21 -8.93
CA LEU A 459 -8.83 9.83 -8.99
C LEU A 459 -10.35 9.75 -9.19
N GLY A 460 -11.09 10.75 -8.72
CA GLY A 460 -12.55 10.88 -8.82
C GLY A 460 -13.03 11.06 -10.26
N ASP A 461 -12.15 11.59 -11.12
CA ASP A 461 -12.37 11.63 -12.57
C ASP A 461 -11.97 10.31 -13.27
N LEU A 462 -11.35 9.34 -12.57
CA LEU A 462 -10.77 8.15 -13.19
C LEU A 462 -11.22 6.77 -12.68
N VAL A 463 -11.65 6.50 -11.43
CA VAL A 463 -12.13 5.13 -11.04
C VAL A 463 -13.01 5.00 -9.81
N GLY A 464 -13.98 4.08 -9.89
CA GLY A 464 -14.64 3.40 -8.76
C GLY A 464 -14.39 1.89 -8.70
N SER A 465 -13.25 1.43 -8.17
CA SER A 465 -13.03 0.00 -7.84
C SER A 465 -11.95 -0.19 -6.78
N ALA A 466 -12.27 -0.96 -5.73
CA ALA A 466 -11.40 -1.33 -4.61
C ALA A 466 -10.26 -2.29 -5.00
N ALA A 467 -9.10 -2.16 -4.34
CA ALA A 467 -7.88 -2.94 -4.59
C ALA A 467 -8.00 -4.43 -4.18
N PRO A 468 -7.77 -5.41 -5.08
CA PRO A 468 -7.83 -6.83 -4.72
C PRO A 468 -6.66 -7.26 -3.82
N GLN A 469 -6.88 -8.16 -2.86
CA GLN A 469 -5.92 -8.38 -1.76
C GLN A 469 -4.74 -9.30 -2.07
N GLY A 470 -4.76 -9.95 -3.23
CA GLY A 470 -3.58 -10.61 -3.75
C GLY A 470 -2.49 -9.62 -4.18
N LEU A 471 -2.94 -8.43 -4.59
CA LEU A 471 -2.12 -7.26 -4.88
C LEU A 471 -1.45 -6.73 -3.62
N VAL A 472 -2.22 -6.70 -2.52
CA VAL A 472 -1.79 -6.32 -1.18
C VAL A 472 -0.71 -7.24 -0.64
N ARG A 473 -0.83 -8.56 -0.85
CA ARG A 473 0.15 -9.53 -0.35
C ARG A 473 1.44 -9.53 -1.14
N SER A 474 1.36 -9.34 -2.45
CA SER A 474 2.54 -9.16 -3.30
C SER A 474 3.24 -7.84 -3.00
N ALA A 475 2.47 -6.76 -2.78
CA ALA A 475 2.98 -5.50 -2.26
C ALA A 475 3.62 -5.70 -0.89
N THR A 476 2.95 -6.34 0.07
CA THR A 476 3.47 -6.63 1.42
C THR A 476 4.75 -7.47 1.40
N ALA A 477 4.82 -8.54 0.61
CA ALA A 477 6.01 -9.37 0.48
C ALA A 477 7.18 -8.62 -0.18
N ALA A 478 6.86 -7.71 -1.10
CA ALA A 478 7.85 -6.89 -1.77
C ALA A 478 8.26 -5.68 -0.93
N VAL A 479 7.39 -5.15 -0.07
CA VAL A 479 7.72 -4.24 1.05
C VAL A 479 8.65 -4.96 2.02
N GLU A 480 8.33 -6.19 2.41
CA GLU A 480 9.17 -7.00 3.30
C GLU A 480 10.53 -7.32 2.67
N ASN A 481 10.61 -7.55 1.35
CA ASN A 481 11.88 -7.69 0.64
C ASN A 481 12.64 -6.36 0.52
N ALA A 482 11.95 -5.25 0.21
CA ALA A 482 12.55 -3.92 0.17
C ALA A 482 13.07 -3.51 1.56
N LEU A 483 12.34 -3.82 2.62
CA LEU A 483 12.76 -3.66 4.01
C LEU A 483 13.90 -4.60 4.37
N ARG A 484 13.93 -5.83 3.85
CA ARG A 484 15.05 -6.76 4.04
C ARG A 484 16.31 -6.29 3.33
N VAL A 485 16.18 -5.68 2.14
CA VAL A 485 17.27 -5.07 1.38
C VAL A 485 17.74 -3.76 2.03
N ALA A 486 16.81 -2.96 2.55
CA ALA A 486 17.12 -1.77 3.34
C ALA A 486 17.75 -2.13 4.71
N ASN A 487 17.34 -3.26 5.32
CA ASN A 487 17.90 -3.81 6.55
C ASN A 487 19.22 -4.56 6.34
N GLY A 488 19.50 -5.01 5.11
CA GLY A 488 20.79 -5.57 4.72
C GLY A 488 21.77 -4.43 4.49
N GLY A 489 22.51 -4.04 5.53
CA GLY A 489 23.28 -2.79 5.65
C GLY A 489 24.18 -2.35 4.48
N ALA A 490 24.40 -3.15 3.44
CA ALA A 490 25.18 -2.74 2.26
C ALA A 490 24.60 -1.52 1.51
N GLY A 491 23.26 -1.37 1.44
CA GLY A 491 22.62 -0.26 0.71
C GLY A 491 22.60 1.09 1.44
N SER A 492 22.37 1.05 2.76
CA SER A 492 22.39 2.21 3.66
C SER A 492 23.81 2.75 3.86
N LEU A 493 24.81 1.89 4.00
CA LEU A 493 26.22 2.27 4.21
C LEU A 493 26.81 3.02 3.01
N LEU A 494 26.58 2.52 1.78
CA LEU A 494 27.08 3.18 0.56
C LEU A 494 26.55 4.60 0.37
N ARG A 495 25.32 4.88 0.79
CA ARG A 495 24.74 6.24 0.70
C ARG A 495 25.14 7.12 1.88
N ARG A 496 25.26 6.57 3.09
CA ARG A 496 25.81 7.28 4.25
C ARG A 496 27.17 7.88 3.92
N ASP A 497 28.05 7.09 3.30
CA ASP A 497 29.36 7.54 2.87
C ASP A 497 29.29 8.65 1.80
N ARG A 498 28.34 8.55 0.86
CA ARG A 498 28.10 9.61 -0.15
C ARG A 498 27.63 10.93 0.48
N ILE A 499 26.70 10.88 1.45
CA ILE A 499 26.19 12.09 2.13
C ILE A 499 27.27 12.70 3.02
N LEU A 500 28.01 11.89 3.79
CA LEU A 500 29.15 12.35 4.57
C LEU A 500 30.24 12.96 3.67
N ALA A 501 30.49 12.40 2.48
CA ALA A 501 31.44 12.96 1.52
C ALA A 501 30.96 14.28 0.89
N GLU A 502 29.66 14.46 0.67
CA GLU A 502 29.07 15.74 0.23
C GLU A 502 29.18 16.82 1.30
N LEU A 503 28.86 16.49 2.56
CA LEU A 503 28.97 17.42 3.68
C LEU A 503 30.44 17.75 3.99
N ALA A 504 31.34 16.76 3.94
CA ALA A 504 32.78 16.95 4.11
C ALA A 504 33.44 17.81 3.03
N ARG A 505 32.82 17.92 1.83
CA ARG A 505 33.25 18.85 0.77
C ARG A 505 32.92 20.31 1.10
N ARG A 506 31.89 20.55 1.91
CA ARG A 506 31.46 21.90 2.33
C ARG A 506 32.14 22.33 3.62
N ASP A 507 32.26 21.40 4.56
CA ASP A 507 33.01 21.57 5.80
C ASP A 507 33.78 20.28 6.12
N PRO A 508 35.13 20.30 6.03
CA PRO A 508 35.97 19.13 6.30
C PRO A 508 35.79 18.48 7.67
N ALA A 509 35.22 19.19 8.66
CA ALA A 509 34.93 18.67 9.99
C ALA A 509 33.74 17.70 10.03
N LEU A 510 32.87 17.72 9.01
CA LEU A 510 31.61 16.96 8.96
C LEU A 510 31.78 15.55 8.37
N ARG A 511 32.68 14.76 8.96
CA ARG A 511 33.00 13.39 8.52
C ARG A 511 32.34 12.28 9.34
N SER A 512 31.59 12.62 10.39
CA SER A 512 30.89 11.66 11.23
C SER A 512 29.49 12.16 11.58
N LEU A 513 28.59 11.23 11.91
CA LEU A 513 27.23 11.55 12.34
C LEU A 513 27.23 12.46 13.58
N ASP A 514 28.13 12.23 14.54
CA ASP A 514 28.23 13.06 15.74
C ASP A 514 28.53 14.54 15.42
N ARG A 515 29.39 14.79 14.42
CA ARG A 515 29.70 16.15 13.98
C ARG A 515 28.54 16.80 13.23
N LEU A 516 27.75 16.02 12.49
CA LEU A 516 26.53 16.51 11.85
C LEU A 516 25.46 16.92 12.86
N ARG A 517 25.37 16.23 14.00
CA ARG A 517 24.43 16.59 15.09
C ARG A 517 24.69 17.97 15.67
N GLU A 518 25.95 18.44 15.61
CA GLU A 518 26.38 19.75 16.12
C GLU A 518 26.47 20.85 15.03
N ALA A 519 26.23 20.48 13.76
CA ALA A 519 26.39 21.38 12.63
C ALA A 519 25.26 22.43 12.56
N LYS A 520 25.51 23.53 11.84
CA LYS A 520 24.49 24.57 11.61
C LYS A 520 23.31 24.03 10.82
N LEU A 521 22.09 24.25 11.31
CA LEU A 521 20.86 23.74 10.70
C LEU A 521 20.74 24.14 9.23
N GLU A 522 21.13 25.38 8.90
CA GLU A 522 21.12 25.93 7.53
C GLU A 522 21.87 25.02 6.54
N LEU A 523 23.02 24.49 6.96
CA LEU A 523 23.88 23.64 6.13
C LEU A 523 23.28 22.24 5.97
N LEU A 524 22.68 21.70 7.03
CA LEU A 524 22.02 20.39 7.02
C LEU A 524 20.77 20.43 6.13
N ASP A 525 19.98 21.51 6.26
CA ASP A 525 18.80 21.77 5.44
C ASP A 525 19.14 21.86 3.95
N GLU A 526 20.23 22.55 3.59
CA GLU A 526 20.62 22.69 2.20
C GLU A 526 20.89 21.34 1.53
N VAL A 527 21.57 20.43 2.24
CA VAL A 527 21.87 19.07 1.78
C VAL A 527 20.61 18.21 1.78
N ALA A 528 19.79 18.27 2.83
CA ALA A 528 18.52 17.54 2.93
C ALA A 528 17.55 17.92 1.79
N TRP A 529 17.43 19.21 1.47
CA TRP A 529 16.61 19.67 0.34
C TRP A 529 17.21 19.37 -1.03
N ALA A 530 18.53 19.27 -1.16
CA ALA A 530 19.17 18.81 -2.39
C ALA A 530 18.84 17.33 -2.66
N ILE A 531 18.89 16.48 -1.62
CA ILE A 531 18.45 15.08 -1.66
C ILE A 531 16.98 14.98 -2.11
N THR A 532 16.10 15.84 -1.57
CA THR A 532 14.69 15.93 -2.00
C THR A 532 14.57 16.25 -3.49
N ARG A 533 15.34 17.20 -4.03
CA ARG A 533 15.31 17.53 -5.47
C ARG A 533 15.83 16.39 -6.35
N GLU A 534 16.93 15.75 -5.98
CA GLU A 534 17.50 14.61 -6.73
C GLU A 534 16.54 13.42 -6.79
N ASN A 535 15.96 13.02 -5.64
CA ASN A 535 15.03 11.89 -5.59
C ASN A 535 13.70 12.19 -6.30
N ARG A 536 13.27 13.46 -6.33
CA ARG A 536 12.12 13.88 -7.14
C ARG A 536 12.39 13.71 -8.64
N ILE A 537 13.56 14.13 -9.12
CA ILE A 537 13.93 13.96 -10.53
C ILE A 537 14.06 12.47 -10.88
N ALA A 538 14.67 11.67 -10.00
CA ALA A 538 14.77 10.22 -10.16
C ALA A 538 13.38 9.55 -10.21
N ALA A 539 12.48 9.86 -9.27
CA ALA A 539 11.12 9.33 -9.24
C ALA A 539 10.27 9.77 -10.45
N ALA A 540 10.49 10.98 -10.99
CA ALA A 540 9.88 11.42 -12.24
C ALA A 540 10.39 10.63 -13.45
N LEU A 541 11.71 10.36 -13.53
CA LEU A 541 12.33 9.60 -14.61
C LEU A 541 11.96 8.11 -14.56
N GLU A 542 11.85 7.56 -13.36
CA GLU A 542 11.41 6.19 -13.07
C GLU A 542 9.91 6.02 -13.42
N GLY A 543 9.07 6.98 -13.01
CA GLY A 543 7.66 7.03 -13.40
C GLY A 543 7.43 7.28 -14.91
N PHE A 544 8.36 7.96 -15.59
CA PHE A 544 8.35 8.13 -17.06
C PHE A 544 8.60 6.81 -17.81
N GLY A 545 9.30 5.86 -17.20
CA GLY A 545 9.52 4.50 -17.73
C GLY A 545 8.29 3.60 -17.63
N CYS A 546 7.44 3.78 -16.61
CA CYS A 546 6.31 2.89 -16.28
C CYS A 546 4.93 3.39 -16.76
N GLY A 547 4.80 4.65 -17.18
CA GLY A 547 3.56 5.24 -17.71
C GLY A 547 3.11 4.73 -19.10
N LEU A 548 3.72 3.66 -19.63
CA LEU A 548 3.61 3.24 -21.03
C LEU A 548 2.84 1.92 -21.29
N GLY A 549 2.35 1.20 -20.26
CA GLY A 549 1.80 -0.17 -20.45
C GLY A 549 0.56 -0.58 -19.64
N GLY A 550 -0.32 0.35 -19.30
CA GLY A 550 -1.61 0.03 -18.67
C GLY A 550 -1.51 -0.50 -17.23
N PRO A 551 -2.64 -0.91 -16.61
CA PRO A 551 -2.75 -1.27 -15.18
C PRO A 551 -1.77 -2.35 -14.68
N THR A 552 -1.16 -3.13 -15.58
CA THR A 552 -0.28 -4.24 -15.26
C THR A 552 1.17 -3.86 -14.97
N LEU A 553 1.69 -2.79 -15.59
CA LEU A 553 3.06 -2.32 -15.36
C LEU A 553 3.18 -1.45 -14.09
N LEU A 554 2.07 -1.14 -13.42
CA LEU A 554 2.02 -0.38 -12.17
C LEU A 554 2.37 -1.22 -10.92
N LEU A 555 2.33 -2.55 -11.02
CA LEU A 555 2.53 -3.47 -9.89
C LEU A 555 4.00 -3.75 -9.56
N VAL A 556 4.88 -3.58 -10.54
CA VAL A 556 6.33 -3.76 -10.42
C VAL A 556 6.99 -2.55 -9.75
N ASP A 557 6.32 -1.39 -9.78
CA ASP A 557 6.87 -0.11 -9.30
C ASP A 557 6.75 0.10 -7.79
N LEU A 558 5.76 -0.49 -7.12
CA LEU A 558 5.53 -0.22 -5.68
C LEU A 558 6.72 -0.60 -4.78
N PRO A 559 7.37 -1.78 -4.95
CA PRO A 559 8.49 -2.17 -4.11
C PRO A 559 9.74 -1.33 -4.36
N VAL A 560 9.95 -0.94 -5.63
CA VAL A 560 11.04 -0.07 -6.04
C VAL A 560 10.79 1.34 -5.54
N LEU A 561 9.58 1.87 -5.70
CA LEU A 561 9.13 3.15 -5.15
C LEU A 561 9.30 3.19 -3.63
N ILE A 562 8.90 2.14 -2.92
CA ILE A 562 9.11 2.01 -1.47
C ILE A 562 10.59 2.01 -1.13
N LEU A 563 11.40 1.25 -1.87
CA LEU A 563 12.85 1.20 -1.67
C LEU A 563 13.50 2.57 -1.94
N VAL A 564 13.10 3.27 -3.00
CA VAL A 564 13.57 4.62 -3.35
C VAL A 564 13.21 5.62 -2.27
N ASN A 565 11.97 5.56 -1.75
CA ASN A 565 11.52 6.43 -0.68
C ASN A 565 12.20 6.13 0.66
N LEU A 566 12.33 4.86 1.06
CA LEU A 566 13.08 4.46 2.26
C LEU A 566 14.54 4.90 2.16
N ASN A 567 15.16 4.76 1.00
CA ASN A 567 16.52 5.25 0.77
C ASN A 567 16.62 6.77 0.83
N ALA A 568 15.62 7.49 0.32
CA ALA A 568 15.58 8.94 0.39
C ALA A 568 15.41 9.41 1.84
N ILE A 569 14.55 8.75 2.62
CA ILE A 569 14.37 9.00 4.06
C ILE A 569 15.69 8.73 4.81
N ALA A 570 16.38 7.62 4.54
CA ALA A 570 17.67 7.30 5.16
C ALA A 570 18.76 8.34 4.85
N ALA A 571 18.77 8.86 3.61
CA ALA A 571 19.69 9.93 3.22
C ALA A 571 19.39 11.26 3.94
N VAL A 572 18.11 11.61 4.11
CA VAL A 572 17.69 12.77 4.90
C VAL A 572 18.05 12.58 6.38
N ALA A 573 17.79 11.40 6.96
CA ALA A 573 18.18 11.07 8.33
C ALA A 573 19.69 11.30 8.56
N THR A 574 20.50 10.79 7.64
CA THR A 574 21.96 10.94 7.65
C THR A 574 22.37 12.41 7.59
N ALA A 575 21.71 13.22 6.75
CA ALA A 575 22.03 14.64 6.62
C ALA A 575 21.87 15.41 7.95
N TYR A 576 20.92 15.02 8.80
CA TYR A 576 20.73 15.58 10.14
C TYR A 576 21.53 14.87 11.25
N GLY A 577 22.39 13.92 10.90
CA GLY A 577 23.24 13.19 11.85
C GLY A 577 22.54 12.05 12.60
N PHE A 578 21.41 11.54 12.09
CA PHE A 578 20.73 10.35 12.61
C PHE A 578 21.26 9.10 11.90
N ASP A 579 21.33 7.97 12.61
CA ASP A 579 21.85 6.73 12.05
C ASP A 579 20.69 5.94 11.41
N PRO A 580 20.61 5.85 10.06
CA PRO A 580 19.51 5.15 9.40
C PRO A 580 19.46 3.64 9.69
N GLU A 581 20.53 3.07 10.25
CA GLU A 581 20.56 1.66 10.64
C GLU A 581 20.02 1.42 12.06
N GLY A 582 19.78 2.49 12.82
CA GLY A 582 19.21 2.43 14.16
C GLY A 582 17.77 1.89 14.16
N PRO A 583 17.37 1.12 15.18
CA PRO A 583 16.02 0.56 15.27
C PRO A 583 14.93 1.64 15.27
N GLU A 584 15.13 2.73 16.02
CA GLU A 584 14.22 3.89 16.06
C GLU A 584 14.04 4.55 14.67
N GLU A 585 15.12 4.62 13.90
CA GLU A 585 15.13 5.30 12.60
C GLU A 585 14.43 4.47 11.52
N ARG A 586 14.43 3.15 11.67
CA ARG A 586 13.67 2.23 10.81
C ARG A 586 12.17 2.36 11.04
N ASP A 587 11.76 2.44 12.30
CA ASP A 587 10.36 2.62 12.67
C ASP A 587 9.84 3.99 12.20
N LEU A 588 10.65 5.05 12.37
CA LEU A 588 10.34 6.38 11.85
C LEU A 588 10.29 6.40 10.31
N ALA A 589 11.19 5.72 9.62
CA ALA A 589 11.17 5.66 8.16
C ALA A 589 9.90 4.99 7.62
N LEU A 590 9.45 3.92 8.28
CA LEU A 590 8.19 3.27 7.94
C LEU A 590 6.99 4.19 8.19
N ALA A 591 7.00 4.92 9.30
CA ALA A 591 5.94 5.86 9.64
C ALA A 591 5.84 7.00 8.60
N ILE A 592 6.97 7.59 8.20
CA ILE A 592 7.03 8.63 7.16
C ILE A 592 6.50 8.10 5.82
N LEU A 593 6.85 6.85 5.47
CA LEU A 593 6.38 6.18 4.25
C LEU A 593 4.85 5.95 4.25
N SER A 594 4.24 5.75 5.42
CA SER A 594 2.85 5.29 5.54
C SER A 594 1.79 6.40 5.50
N GLY A 595 2.17 7.67 5.51
CA GLY A 595 1.17 8.75 5.45
C GLY A 595 1.54 10.13 6.00
N GLY A 596 2.81 10.55 5.96
CA GLY A 596 3.13 11.97 6.12
C GLY A 596 3.08 12.53 7.56
N ALA A 597 2.66 13.79 7.68
CA ALA A 597 2.69 14.63 8.90
C ALA A 597 1.95 14.03 10.12
N GLU A 598 0.95 13.19 9.88
CA GLU A 598 0.13 12.55 10.93
C GLU A 598 0.92 11.47 11.69
N ALA A 599 1.79 10.74 10.99
CA ALA A 599 2.70 9.77 11.59
C ALA A 599 3.88 10.47 12.28
N LEU A 600 4.30 11.63 11.77
CA LEU A 600 5.29 12.49 12.42
C LEU A 600 4.76 13.13 13.71
N ALA A 601 3.49 13.55 13.74
CA ALA A 601 2.83 13.98 14.96
C ALA A 601 2.87 12.86 16.02
N GLN A 602 2.63 11.61 15.61
CA GLN A 602 2.73 10.41 16.48
C GLN A 602 4.16 9.96 16.83
N LEU A 603 5.21 10.60 16.29
CA LEU A 603 6.62 10.29 16.62
C LEU A 603 7.29 11.42 17.38
N ALA A 604 6.87 12.66 17.15
CA ALA A 604 7.16 13.79 18.03
C ALA A 604 6.56 13.58 19.45
N THR A 605 5.68 12.59 19.65
CA THR A 605 5.21 12.14 20.98
C THR A 605 6.28 11.26 21.65
N LEU A 606 6.89 10.36 20.89
CA LEU A 606 7.81 9.33 21.40
C LEU A 606 9.22 9.89 21.67
N GLU A 607 9.63 10.92 20.94
CA GLU A 607 10.95 11.53 21.16
C GLU A 607 11.03 12.43 22.39
N HIS A 608 9.91 12.99 22.84
CA HIS A 608 9.86 13.79 24.07
C HIS A 608 9.92 12.92 25.34
N GLU A 609 9.71 11.60 25.20
CA GLU A 609 9.65 10.63 26.29
C GLU A 609 10.77 9.60 26.17
N ARG A 610 11.98 10.04 25.83
CA ARG A 610 13.17 9.17 25.75
C ARG A 610 13.75 8.81 27.12
N ASP A 611 12.89 8.66 28.11
CA ASP A 611 13.14 7.82 29.26
C ASP A 611 12.09 6.69 29.24
N PRO A 612 12.45 5.49 28.74
CA PRO A 612 11.59 4.31 28.80
C PRO A 612 11.07 4.06 30.22
N ASP A 613 11.85 4.40 31.24
CA ASP A 613 11.45 4.28 32.63
C ASP A 613 10.46 5.38 33.05
N ALA A 614 10.38 6.52 32.35
CA ALA A 614 9.43 7.60 32.65
C ALA A 614 8.06 7.37 32.02
N LEU A 615 7.96 6.87 30.78
CA LEU A 615 6.69 6.42 30.19
C LEU A 615 6.18 5.16 30.92
N GLU A 616 7.08 4.22 31.23
CA GLU A 616 6.76 3.08 32.09
C GLU A 616 6.40 3.52 33.50
N ALA A 617 7.03 4.56 34.08
CA ALA A 617 6.64 5.12 35.38
C ALA A 617 5.34 5.90 35.32
N MET A 618 5.03 6.65 34.24
CA MET A 618 3.76 7.37 34.08
C MET A 618 2.61 6.37 33.95
N LEU A 619 2.80 5.33 33.14
CA LEU A 619 1.88 4.22 32.96
C LEU A 619 1.78 3.35 34.23
N ARG A 620 2.88 3.09 34.96
CA ARG A 620 2.85 2.37 36.26
C ARG A 620 2.27 3.20 37.40
N LYS A 621 2.35 4.53 37.33
CA LYS A 621 1.84 5.47 38.35
C LYS A 621 0.33 5.67 38.22
N HIS A 622 -0.26 5.43 37.04
CA HIS A 622 -1.69 5.60 36.78
C HIS A 622 -2.42 4.31 36.36
N LEU A 623 -1.72 3.24 35.97
CA LEU A 623 -2.31 1.95 35.62
C LEU A 623 -1.59 0.82 36.37
N THR A 624 -2.36 0.00 37.10
CA THR A 624 -1.78 -1.10 37.89
C THR A 624 -1.33 -2.27 37.02
N GLY A 625 -0.22 -2.90 37.44
CA GLY A 625 0.59 -3.86 36.71
C GLY A 625 -0.15 -5.09 36.19
N ASN A 626 -0.51 -5.03 34.91
CA ASN A 626 -0.63 -6.10 33.90
C ASN A 626 -1.21 -5.53 32.59
N THR A 627 -1.82 -4.34 32.64
CA THR A 627 -2.38 -3.59 31.51
C THR A 627 -1.34 -2.82 30.71
N ALA A 628 -0.31 -2.26 31.35
CA ALA A 628 0.78 -1.54 30.67
C ALA A 628 1.57 -2.45 29.70
N LEU A 629 1.84 -3.71 30.08
CA LEU A 629 2.51 -4.69 29.20
C LEU A 629 1.62 -5.13 28.02
N ALA A 630 0.30 -5.20 28.22
CA ALA A 630 -0.67 -5.55 27.18
C ALA A 630 -0.90 -4.39 26.19
N LEU A 631 -0.86 -3.14 26.67
CA LEU A 631 -0.93 -1.92 25.85
C LEU A 631 0.36 -1.65 25.09
N HIS A 632 1.55 -1.90 25.66
CA HIS A 632 2.81 -1.67 24.95
C HIS A 632 3.04 -2.70 23.83
N ALA A 633 2.76 -3.99 24.11
CA ALA A 633 2.82 -5.05 23.10
C ALA A 633 1.62 -5.03 22.14
N GLY A 634 0.52 -4.39 22.53
CA GLY A 634 -0.68 -4.14 21.74
C GLY A 634 -0.51 -2.94 20.81
N ALA A 635 0.07 -1.83 21.28
CA ALA A 635 0.29 -0.58 20.57
C ALA A 635 1.42 -0.68 19.55
N ALA A 636 2.52 -1.40 19.82
CA ALA A 636 3.53 -1.67 18.79
C ALA A 636 3.00 -2.61 17.69
N ARG A 637 2.16 -3.59 18.06
CA ARG A 637 1.49 -4.50 17.09
C ARG A 637 0.28 -3.87 16.41
N ALA A 638 -0.35 -2.88 17.02
CA ALA A 638 -1.44 -2.08 16.48
C ALA A 638 -0.85 -0.99 15.60
N ALA A 639 0.25 -0.34 15.98
CA ALA A 639 1.03 0.55 15.13
C ALA A 639 1.54 -0.22 13.92
N LEU A 640 2.18 -1.39 14.05
CA LEU A 640 2.55 -2.22 12.89
C LEU A 640 1.34 -2.73 12.10
N ARG A 641 0.17 -2.93 12.71
CA ARG A 641 -1.09 -3.28 11.99
C ARG A 641 -1.69 -2.09 11.26
N LEU A 642 -1.74 -0.91 11.86
CA LEU A 642 -2.23 0.36 11.34
C LEU A 642 -1.27 0.89 10.27
N LEU A 643 0.03 0.67 10.43
CA LEU A 643 1.07 0.91 9.45
C LEU A 643 0.91 -0.03 8.26
N ARG A 644 0.68 -1.33 8.50
CA ARG A 644 0.33 -2.30 7.44
C ARG A 644 -1.00 -1.98 6.76
N GLN A 645 -2.02 -1.53 7.51
CA GLN A 645 -3.35 -1.14 7.03
C GLN A 645 -3.34 0.21 6.28
N LYS A 646 -2.49 1.17 6.68
CA LYS A 646 -2.29 2.44 5.97
C LYS A 646 -1.37 2.25 4.75
N LEU A 647 -0.33 1.41 4.82
CA LEU A 647 0.44 0.97 3.64
C LEU A 647 -0.45 0.28 2.59
N LEU A 648 -1.48 -0.40 3.07
CA LEU A 648 -2.57 -1.02 2.32
C LEU A 648 -3.51 0.00 1.64
N GLN A 649 -3.82 1.11 2.32
CA GLN A 649 -4.61 2.22 1.81
C GLN A 649 -3.81 3.14 0.86
N VAL A 650 -2.47 3.12 0.94
CA VAL A 650 -1.52 3.78 0.02
C VAL A 650 -1.38 3.03 -1.32
N ILE A 651 -2.12 1.94 -1.52
CA ILE A 651 -2.21 1.23 -2.81
C ILE A 651 -3.49 1.67 -3.55
N PRO A 652 -3.53 2.83 -4.23
CA PRO A 652 -4.51 3.03 -5.28
C PRO A 652 -4.22 2.03 -6.40
N ILE A 653 -5.20 1.20 -6.75
CA ILE A 653 -5.32 0.82 -8.17
C ILE A 653 -5.39 2.15 -8.93
N LEU A 654 -4.59 2.38 -10.00
CA LEU A 654 -5.00 3.08 -11.24
C LEU A 654 -4.00 3.08 -12.39
N GLY A 655 -4.59 3.02 -13.60
CA GLY A 655 -3.98 2.82 -14.91
C GLY A 655 -3.20 4.00 -15.50
N GLY A 656 -2.41 3.66 -16.53
CA GLY A 656 -1.40 4.49 -17.17
C GLY A 656 -1.90 5.83 -17.74
N ALA A 657 -1.37 6.89 -17.13
CA ALA A 657 -1.17 8.29 -17.57
C ALA A 657 -0.91 9.16 -16.32
N VAL A 658 -1.30 8.67 -15.14
CA VAL A 658 -1.24 9.36 -13.83
C VAL A 658 0.00 8.98 -12.99
N GLY A 659 0.60 7.81 -13.22
CA GLY A 659 1.65 7.22 -12.35
C GLY A 659 2.97 8.00 -12.20
N ALA A 660 3.48 8.66 -13.24
CA ALA A 660 4.72 9.44 -13.14
C ALA A 660 4.57 10.70 -12.28
N GLY A 661 3.42 11.38 -12.43
CA GLY A 661 3.05 12.52 -11.60
C GLY A 661 2.76 12.09 -10.15
N LEU A 662 2.16 10.91 -9.96
CA LEU A 662 1.85 10.36 -8.64
C LEU A 662 3.11 9.91 -7.88
N ASN A 663 4.04 9.18 -8.51
CA ASN A 663 5.31 8.77 -7.90
C ASN A 663 6.19 9.99 -7.59
N PHE A 664 6.26 10.96 -8.51
CA PHE A 664 6.93 12.24 -8.28
C PHE A 664 6.33 12.99 -7.10
N HIS A 665 4.99 13.05 -7.01
CA HIS A 665 4.30 13.75 -5.93
C HIS A 665 4.42 13.02 -4.60
N TYR A 666 4.23 11.70 -4.58
CA TYR A 666 4.41 10.85 -3.41
C TYR A 666 5.83 10.97 -2.88
N THR A 667 6.86 10.78 -3.71
CA THR A 667 8.25 10.95 -3.29
C THR A 667 8.58 12.38 -2.87
N ALA A 668 8.02 13.40 -3.53
CA ALA A 668 8.17 14.79 -3.10
C ALA A 668 7.61 15.02 -1.70
N THR A 669 6.44 14.47 -1.40
CA THR A 669 5.80 14.60 -0.10
C THR A 669 6.51 13.76 0.95
N THR A 670 6.85 12.50 0.67
CA THR A 670 7.60 11.63 1.58
C THR A 670 8.95 12.24 1.97
N THR A 671 9.70 12.77 1.01
CA THR A 671 10.99 13.43 1.29
C THR A 671 10.82 14.76 2.01
N ARG A 672 9.78 15.55 1.70
CA ARG A 672 9.42 16.76 2.46
C ARG A 672 9.06 16.43 3.91
N THR A 673 8.23 15.42 4.14
CA THR A 673 7.89 14.92 5.48
C THR A 673 9.14 14.45 6.22
N ALA A 674 10.04 13.72 5.55
CA ALA A 674 11.31 13.32 6.16
C ALA A 674 12.14 14.55 6.57
N VAL A 675 12.23 15.57 5.73
CA VAL A 675 12.93 16.81 6.07
C VAL A 675 12.30 17.47 7.29
N MET A 676 10.98 17.65 7.31
CA MET A 676 10.27 18.26 8.44
C MET A 676 10.43 17.45 9.73
N ALA A 677 10.42 16.11 9.61
CA ALA A 677 10.63 15.20 10.70
C ALA A 677 12.01 15.40 11.32
N TYR A 678 13.07 15.12 10.57
CA TYR A 678 14.43 15.17 11.10
C TYR A 678 14.88 16.59 11.48
N ARG A 679 14.31 17.62 10.84
CA ARG A 679 14.45 19.02 11.26
C ARG A 679 13.86 19.27 12.64
N LEU A 680 12.64 18.80 12.92
CA LEU A 680 12.02 18.90 14.25
C LEU A 680 12.88 18.18 15.30
N ARG A 681 13.26 16.94 15.03
CA ARG A 681 14.10 16.13 15.94
C ARG A 681 15.44 16.80 16.25
N TRP A 682 16.06 17.39 15.23
CA TRP A 682 17.30 18.15 15.39
C TRP A 682 17.08 19.39 16.27
N LEU A 683 16.02 20.15 16.02
CA LEU A 683 15.65 21.33 16.82
C LEU A 683 15.38 20.94 18.28
N VAL A 684 14.57 19.90 18.53
CA VAL A 684 14.27 19.37 19.89
C VAL A 684 15.55 18.99 20.62
N ARG A 685 16.42 18.19 20.00
CA ARG A 685 17.72 17.81 20.59
C ARG A 685 18.60 19.02 20.89
N ARG A 686 18.59 20.01 20.01
CA ARG A 686 19.33 21.27 20.18
C ARG A 686 18.87 22.06 21.41
N PHE A 687 17.59 21.92 21.80
CA PHE A 687 17.02 22.48 23.01
C PHE A 687 17.36 21.67 24.27
N GLU A 688 17.18 20.34 24.21
CA GLU A 688 17.46 19.45 25.35
C GLU A 688 18.94 19.44 25.75
N GLY A 689 19.86 19.56 24.78
CA GLY A 689 21.31 19.65 25.03
C GLY A 689 21.81 20.98 25.62
N ARG A 690 20.91 21.93 25.94
CA ARG A 690 21.23 23.22 26.61
C ARG A 690 20.67 23.31 28.04
N GLY A 691 20.00 22.26 28.54
CA GLY A 691 19.48 22.16 29.90
C GLY A 691 20.54 21.80 30.93
#